data_AF-A0A7C1EVA1-F1
#
_entry.id   AF-A0A7C1EVA1-F1
#
_cell.length_a   1.000
_cell.length_b   1.000
_cell.length_c   1.000
_cell.angle_alpha   90.00
_cell.angle_beta   90.00
_cell.angle_gamma   90.00
#
_symmetry.space_group_name_H-M   'P 1'
#
loop_
_entity.id
_entity.type
_entity.pdbx_description
1 polymer ?
#
loop_
_entity_poly.entity_id
_entity_poly.type
_entity_poly.pdbx_seq_one_letter_code
_entity_poly.pdbx_strand_id
1 'polypeptide(L)'
;MKIFGVFVWRWHWLGVLGLTLLAACAPAATSAPSFTEAPASTEAPASSATSAPVATQDLLPTVPAQETSAGAASTATNISATATPPSADITLTPIVVEGRVIELEWPTRLRLGDSDSVRLTLVATQDGYVMTQEFLDNEVLTQTVNVARPAGYELFGVARLESVGFEIAPAAEQITRLPVGETVTWRWTLTPRAAGQQRLTVNLFLRWQGPEIRESQIYSRALTLQVTSFLGLTTGQSMWLGVLGLMAGSGLSVAALLIRPRVRRSTAINPKLAIEPPPRLQLTTDEETLVRMVFHQYARVVIETEFRSGYSGARALLARPIRTDGRADAHTILKIGPQRAIEREYENYQRFVKDTLPPITARVQDEVALPLRRTGHPLAALRYTFIAQPGQRPLSLREALRHNPDPAILHQLFENFGPNWWQQRRAYTFRLAQEYDRLLPAHLTLSPIEGREERERAQLDERTFPNNIDWPVGAVLRVGRFVEVEQRQDGRSLALVGLAQAGQPPLRVRWQSLTPPNGTLARITATRATLLKEFTANLDLRGLPDPLPRLPEWLTETVVGTQSTIHGDLNLENVLVGPGGFVWLIDFAQTRDGHPLLDFAHLEAEIIAHILAPQFSAEQYLALWQTETGQHPLLAALHIIATRCLANSTQPREYDLALALACLGALKYPNLDAHARRLLYLTAARLGQRL
;
A
#
# COMPACT_ATOMS: atom_id res chain seq x y z
N MET A 1 -18.47 -1.43 33.19
CA MET A 1 -19.29 -2.07 32.13
C MET A 1 -20.20 -1.05 31.43
N LYS A 2 -19.64 -0.08 30.67
CA LYS A 2 -20.41 0.98 29.97
C LYS A 2 -19.85 1.43 28.60
N ILE A 3 -18.82 0.77 28.07
CA ILE A 3 -18.11 1.20 26.83
C ILE A 3 -18.59 0.44 25.58
N PHE A 4 -19.12 -0.78 25.73
CA PHE A 4 -19.59 -1.61 24.60
C PHE A 4 -20.77 -1.01 23.82
N GLY A 5 -21.65 -0.24 24.46
CA GLY A 5 -22.89 0.26 23.82
C GLY A 5 -22.66 1.24 22.66
N VAL A 6 -21.58 2.01 22.68
CA VAL A 6 -21.33 3.07 21.68
C VAL A 6 -20.86 2.50 20.33
N PHE A 7 -20.20 1.33 20.34
CA PHE A 7 -19.68 0.72 19.11
C PHE A 7 -20.77 0.06 18.25
N VAL A 8 -21.75 -0.59 18.89
CA VAL A 8 -22.86 -1.30 18.21
C VAL A 8 -23.76 -0.33 17.43
N TRP A 9 -24.01 0.86 17.97
CA TRP A 9 -24.94 1.84 17.38
C TRP A 9 -24.43 2.43 16.05
N ARG A 10 -23.10 2.57 15.89
CA ARG A 10 -22.49 3.06 14.64
C ARG A 10 -22.57 2.06 13.48
N TRP A 11 -22.69 0.75 13.75
CA TRP A 11 -22.79 -0.27 12.70
C TRP A 11 -24.20 -0.41 12.12
N HIS A 12 -25.25 -0.14 12.90
CA HIS A 12 -26.64 -0.21 12.41
C HIS A 12 -26.90 0.79 11.26
N TRP A 13 -26.34 2.01 11.36
CA TRP A 13 -26.50 3.04 10.32
C TRP A 13 -25.86 2.68 8.97
N LEU A 14 -24.75 1.92 8.98
CA LEU A 14 -24.14 1.43 7.73
C LEU A 14 -24.96 0.29 7.10
N GLY A 15 -25.57 -0.57 7.91
CA GLY A 15 -26.46 -1.63 7.41
C GLY A 15 -27.72 -1.08 6.72
N VAL A 16 -28.34 -0.03 7.28
CA VAL A 16 -29.53 0.60 6.70
C VAL A 16 -29.20 1.27 5.35
N LEU A 17 -28.06 1.94 5.24
CA LEU A 17 -27.64 2.59 3.98
C LEU A 17 -27.41 1.57 2.84
N GLY A 18 -26.96 0.36 3.18
CA GLY A 18 -26.79 -0.74 2.23
C GLY A 18 -28.12 -1.25 1.66
N LEU A 19 -29.18 -1.35 2.48
CA LEU A 19 -30.50 -1.77 2.00
C LEU A 19 -31.13 -0.76 1.03
N THR A 20 -30.94 0.54 1.26
CA THR A 20 -31.54 1.58 0.40
C THR A 20 -31.01 1.60 -1.05
N LEU A 21 -29.83 1.02 -1.31
CA LEU A 21 -29.25 0.93 -2.66
C LEU A 21 -29.82 -0.23 -3.50
N LEU A 22 -30.43 -1.24 -2.87
CA LEU A 22 -30.99 -2.41 -3.57
C LEU A 22 -32.37 -2.15 -4.22
N ALA A 23 -33.00 -1.00 -3.95
CA ALA A 23 -34.32 -0.65 -4.47
C ALA A 23 -34.30 0.19 -5.77
N ALA A 24 -33.12 0.56 -6.28
CA ALA A 24 -32.98 1.60 -7.31
C ALA A 24 -32.75 1.10 -8.75
N CYS A 25 -32.59 -0.21 -8.97
CA CYS A 25 -32.20 -0.77 -10.28
C CYS A 25 -33.31 -1.61 -10.92
N ALA A 26 -34.29 -0.93 -11.53
CA ALA A 26 -35.20 -1.52 -12.52
C ALA A 26 -34.86 -0.95 -13.92
N PRO A 27 -34.81 -1.77 -14.99
CA PRO A 27 -34.45 -1.29 -16.32
C PRO A 27 -35.63 -0.55 -16.98
N ALA A 28 -35.44 0.74 -17.26
CA ALA A 28 -36.33 1.51 -18.14
C ALA A 28 -35.91 1.34 -19.61
N ALA A 29 -36.88 1.39 -20.53
CA ALA A 29 -36.67 1.06 -21.94
C ALA A 29 -35.89 2.13 -22.73
N THR A 30 -35.10 1.69 -23.70
CA THR A 30 -34.38 2.54 -24.65
C THR A 30 -35.34 3.21 -25.65
N SER A 31 -35.26 4.54 -25.76
CA SER A 31 -35.83 5.31 -26.87
C SER A 31 -34.72 6.18 -27.49
N ALA A 32 -34.65 6.23 -28.83
CA ALA A 32 -33.56 6.87 -29.55
C ALA A 32 -33.96 8.25 -30.11
N PRO A 33 -33.04 9.24 -30.04
CA PRO A 33 -32.93 10.36 -30.99
C PRO A 33 -31.74 10.10 -31.94
N SER A 34 -31.92 9.97 -33.26
CA SER A 34 -32.14 11.05 -34.25
C SER A 34 -30.89 11.93 -34.51
N PHE A 35 -30.39 11.89 -35.75
CA PHE A 35 -29.26 12.69 -36.24
C PHE A 35 -29.58 14.18 -36.34
N THR A 36 -28.56 15.03 -36.28
CA THR A 36 -28.55 16.42 -36.81
C THR A 36 -27.12 16.75 -37.28
N GLU A 37 -26.99 17.63 -38.27
CA GLU A 37 -25.81 17.75 -39.14
C GLU A 37 -25.14 19.15 -39.08
N ALA A 38 -23.91 19.21 -39.61
CA ALA A 38 -23.20 20.40 -40.10
C ALA A 38 -22.60 21.40 -39.07
N PRO A 39 -21.66 22.29 -39.48
CA PRO A 39 -20.88 22.34 -40.74
C PRO A 39 -19.35 22.29 -40.50
N ALA A 40 -18.56 22.36 -41.58
CA ALA A 40 -17.09 22.37 -41.56
C ALA A 40 -16.47 23.63 -42.17
N SER A 41 -15.27 24.00 -41.71
CA SER A 41 -14.21 24.73 -42.45
C SER A 41 -12.91 24.74 -41.59
N THR A 42 -11.77 24.26 -42.11
CA THR A 42 -10.67 25.04 -42.76
C THR A 42 -9.82 25.78 -41.71
N GLU A 43 -8.48 25.69 -41.66
CA GLU A 43 -7.47 25.50 -42.72
C GLU A 43 -6.20 24.75 -42.25
N ALA A 44 -5.31 24.40 -43.19
CA ALA A 44 -3.93 23.91 -42.95
C ALA A 44 -2.97 24.58 -43.98
N PRO A 45 -1.64 24.57 -43.79
CA PRO A 45 -0.85 23.45 -44.31
C PRO A 45 0.43 23.08 -43.50
N ALA A 46 1.13 22.03 -43.94
CA ALA A 46 2.19 21.33 -43.21
C ALA A 46 3.64 21.64 -43.65
N SER A 47 4.60 21.44 -42.73
CA SER A 47 6.00 21.02 -42.94
C SER A 47 6.67 20.76 -41.58
N SER A 48 7.68 19.90 -41.41
CA SER A 48 8.38 18.98 -42.33
C SER A 48 9.10 17.84 -41.55
N ALA A 49 9.57 16.82 -42.30
CA ALA A 49 10.57 15.75 -42.01
C ALA A 49 10.90 15.30 -40.56
N THR A 50 11.00 14.01 -40.18
CA THR A 50 11.42 12.73 -40.84
C THR A 50 12.94 12.45 -40.89
N SER A 51 13.37 11.47 -40.08
CA SER A 51 14.47 10.50 -40.31
C SER A 51 14.30 9.34 -39.31
N ALA A 52 14.18 8.05 -39.68
CA ALA A 52 15.08 7.13 -40.43
C ALA A 52 16.24 6.59 -39.54
N PRO A 53 16.77 5.35 -39.74
CA PRO A 53 16.53 4.32 -40.79
C PRO A 53 15.91 3.00 -40.19
N VAL A 54 15.64 1.84 -40.85
CA VAL A 54 16.14 1.14 -42.08
C VAL A 54 17.56 0.54 -41.87
N ALA A 55 18.00 -0.64 -42.34
CA ALA A 55 17.49 -1.77 -43.16
C ALA A 55 17.91 -3.11 -42.49
N THR A 56 17.29 -4.29 -42.65
CA THR A 56 17.07 -5.18 -43.83
C THR A 56 18.29 -6.02 -44.24
N GLN A 57 18.07 -7.31 -44.57
CA GLN A 57 18.77 -8.25 -45.49
C GLN A 57 19.02 -9.67 -44.90
N ASP A 58 18.85 -10.80 -45.61
CA ASP A 58 18.07 -11.09 -46.84
C ASP A 58 17.89 -12.61 -47.12
N LEU A 59 16.97 -12.98 -48.05
CA LEU A 59 16.91 -14.17 -48.94
C LEU A 59 16.95 -15.67 -48.43
N LEU A 60 15.88 -16.43 -48.72
CA LEU A 60 15.77 -17.76 -49.43
C LEU A 60 16.64 -19.02 -49.04
N PRO A 61 16.36 -20.28 -49.51
CA PRO A 61 15.08 -21.03 -49.70
C PRO A 61 15.08 -22.56 -49.31
N THR A 62 13.89 -23.16 -49.10
CA THR A 62 13.38 -24.48 -49.57
C THR A 62 14.19 -25.82 -49.51
N VAL A 63 13.79 -26.74 -48.58
CA VAL A 63 13.61 -28.25 -48.73
C VAL A 63 14.88 -29.15 -48.95
N PRO A 64 14.96 -30.50 -48.68
CA PRO A 64 13.98 -31.57 -48.29
C PRO A 64 14.28 -32.40 -46.99
N ALA A 65 13.60 -33.57 -46.83
CA ALA A 65 13.46 -34.42 -45.65
C ALA A 65 14.37 -35.70 -45.55
N GLN A 66 14.31 -36.42 -44.42
CA GLN A 66 14.57 -37.88 -44.33
C GLN A 66 13.86 -38.56 -43.11
N GLU A 67 14.12 -39.86 -42.83
CA GLU A 67 13.14 -40.84 -42.29
C GLU A 67 13.52 -41.62 -40.98
N THR A 68 12.68 -42.60 -40.57
CA THR A 68 12.88 -43.74 -39.63
C THR A 68 12.78 -43.51 -38.10
N SER A 69 12.23 -44.40 -37.24
CA SER A 69 11.51 -45.71 -37.42
C SER A 69 10.64 -46.17 -36.22
N ALA A 70 9.71 -47.13 -36.46
CA ALA A 70 8.96 -48.04 -35.53
C ALA A 70 7.94 -47.44 -34.51
N GLY A 71 6.75 -47.99 -34.19
CA GLY A 71 5.95 -49.20 -34.58
C GLY A 71 4.87 -49.52 -33.48
N ALA A 72 3.85 -50.40 -33.57
CA ALA A 72 3.16 -51.19 -34.63
C ALA A 72 1.86 -51.88 -34.07
N ALA A 73 1.01 -52.53 -34.92
CA ALA A 73 -0.14 -53.46 -34.62
C ALA A 73 -1.45 -52.90 -33.96
N SER A 74 -2.73 -53.35 -34.16
CA SER A 74 -3.50 -54.29 -35.07
C SER A 74 -5.01 -54.40 -34.59
N THR A 75 -6.13 -54.82 -35.23
CA THR A 75 -6.67 -55.13 -36.62
C THR A 75 -8.24 -55.28 -36.62
N ALA A 76 -8.94 -55.39 -37.78
CA ALA A 76 -10.30 -56.04 -38.04
C ALA A 76 -11.63 -55.32 -37.58
N THR A 77 -12.91 -55.66 -37.90
CA THR A 77 -13.73 -56.28 -39.03
C THR A 77 -15.26 -56.28 -38.63
N ASN A 78 -16.41 -56.17 -39.37
CA ASN A 78 -16.99 -56.34 -40.76
C ASN A 78 -17.79 -57.67 -41.04
N ILE A 79 -18.95 -57.84 -41.75
CA ILE A 79 -20.01 -57.03 -42.46
C ILE A 79 -21.35 -57.84 -42.74
N SER A 80 -22.52 -57.17 -42.97
CA SER A 80 -23.70 -57.52 -43.87
C SER A 80 -24.61 -58.78 -43.65
N ALA A 81 -25.72 -59.11 -44.40
CA ALA A 81 -26.94 -58.40 -44.93
C ALA A 81 -27.94 -59.32 -45.77
N THR A 82 -29.21 -58.88 -46.06
CA THR A 82 -30.04 -59.08 -47.33
C THR A 82 -31.12 -60.23 -47.57
N ALA A 83 -32.30 -59.86 -48.19
CA ALA A 83 -33.20 -60.57 -49.19
C ALA A 83 -34.70 -61.02 -48.89
N THR A 84 -35.56 -61.09 -49.96
CA THR A 84 -37.06 -61.34 -50.03
C THR A 84 -37.46 -62.20 -51.28
N PRO A 85 -38.73 -62.70 -51.53
CA PRO A 85 -39.66 -62.18 -52.61
C PRO A 85 -41.25 -62.46 -52.44
N PRO A 86 -42.18 -62.68 -53.45
CA PRO A 86 -43.44 -61.89 -53.73
C PRO A 86 -44.80 -62.72 -53.91
N SER A 87 -45.78 -62.41 -54.81
CA SER A 87 -46.99 -61.49 -54.71
C SER A 87 -48.14 -61.84 -55.75
N ALA A 88 -49.42 -61.38 -55.63
CA ALA A 88 -50.55 -61.53 -56.61
C ALA A 88 -51.80 -60.57 -56.38
N ASP A 89 -52.72 -60.37 -57.36
CA ASP A 89 -53.65 -59.20 -57.50
C ASP A 89 -55.20 -59.41 -57.60
N ILE A 90 -56.00 -58.36 -57.25
CA ILE A 90 -57.38 -58.03 -57.73
C ILE A 90 -57.59 -56.49 -57.77
N THR A 91 -58.34 -55.93 -58.74
CA THR A 91 -58.48 -54.46 -58.94
C THR A 91 -59.84 -53.85 -58.55
N LEU A 92 -59.81 -52.82 -57.71
CA LEU A 92 -60.87 -51.81 -57.48
C LEU A 92 -60.27 -50.41 -57.76
N THR A 93 -61.09 -49.38 -57.99
CA THR A 93 -60.62 -47.98 -57.83
C THR A 93 -60.37 -47.73 -56.34
N PRO A 94 -59.12 -47.59 -55.89
CA PRO A 94 -58.82 -47.76 -54.47
C PRO A 94 -59.16 -46.50 -53.67
N ILE A 95 -59.91 -46.68 -52.58
CA ILE A 95 -59.70 -45.82 -51.40
C ILE A 95 -58.34 -46.23 -50.86
N VAL A 96 -57.32 -45.39 -51.10
CA VAL A 96 -55.97 -45.69 -50.62
C VAL A 96 -55.96 -45.46 -49.11
N VAL A 97 -55.97 -46.56 -48.36
CA VAL A 97 -55.79 -46.54 -46.91
C VAL A 97 -54.29 -46.67 -46.63
N GLU A 98 -53.67 -45.55 -46.31
CA GLU A 98 -52.25 -45.44 -46.03
C GLU A 98 -52.01 -45.66 -44.53
N GLY A 99 -51.25 -46.70 -44.17
CA GLY A 99 -50.74 -46.84 -42.81
C GLY A 99 -49.70 -45.77 -42.51
N ARG A 100 -49.79 -45.12 -41.36
CA ARG A 100 -48.83 -44.12 -40.88
C ARG A 100 -48.50 -44.31 -39.40
N VAL A 101 -47.34 -43.84 -38.95
CA VAL A 101 -46.91 -43.86 -37.54
C VAL A 101 -46.76 -42.44 -37.02
N ILE A 102 -47.35 -42.18 -35.85
CA ILE A 102 -47.25 -40.91 -35.13
C ILE A 102 -46.04 -40.93 -34.18
N GLU A 103 -44.99 -40.26 -34.62
CA GLU A 103 -43.97 -39.56 -33.84
C GLU A 103 -44.50 -38.63 -32.75
N LEU A 104 -44.25 -38.83 -31.45
CA LEU A 104 -44.42 -37.75 -30.47
C LEU A 104 -43.28 -37.71 -29.45
N GLU A 105 -42.55 -36.60 -29.42
CA GLU A 105 -41.41 -36.34 -28.51
C GLU A 105 -41.68 -35.12 -27.62
N TRP A 106 -41.40 -35.23 -26.31
CA TRP A 106 -41.51 -34.12 -25.34
C TRP A 106 -40.57 -34.26 -24.14
N PRO A 107 -40.16 -33.15 -23.50
CA PRO A 107 -39.39 -33.16 -22.26
C PRO A 107 -40.24 -33.56 -21.06
N THR A 108 -39.78 -34.53 -20.25
CA THR A 108 -40.48 -34.94 -19.03
C THR A 108 -40.27 -33.97 -17.86
N ARG A 109 -39.20 -33.17 -17.89
CA ARG A 109 -38.79 -32.24 -16.85
C ARG A 109 -38.27 -30.95 -17.46
N LEU A 110 -38.57 -29.82 -16.83
CA LEU A 110 -38.05 -28.50 -17.24
C LEU A 110 -37.71 -27.66 -15.99
N ARG A 111 -37.00 -26.53 -16.17
CA ARG A 111 -36.70 -25.58 -15.10
C ARG A 111 -37.43 -24.26 -15.34
N LEU A 112 -37.82 -23.58 -14.26
CA LEU A 112 -38.54 -22.31 -14.34
C LEU A 112 -37.63 -21.19 -14.85
N GLY A 113 -37.90 -20.74 -16.08
CA GLY A 113 -37.10 -19.74 -16.81
C GLY A 113 -36.35 -20.29 -18.03
N ASP A 114 -36.23 -21.62 -18.15
CA ASP A 114 -35.65 -22.28 -19.33
C ASP A 114 -36.76 -22.58 -20.36
N SER A 115 -36.44 -23.06 -21.58
CA SER A 115 -37.43 -23.39 -22.61
C SER A 115 -36.95 -24.52 -23.51
N ASP A 116 -37.88 -25.33 -24.01
CA ASP A 116 -37.61 -26.60 -24.71
C ASP A 116 -38.74 -26.93 -25.70
N SER A 117 -38.64 -28.00 -26.50
CA SER A 117 -39.54 -28.26 -27.63
C SER A 117 -40.37 -29.55 -27.52
N VAL A 118 -41.58 -29.51 -28.08
CA VAL A 118 -42.43 -30.68 -28.36
C VAL A 118 -42.46 -30.88 -29.88
N ARG A 119 -42.31 -32.12 -30.33
CA ARG A 119 -42.24 -32.49 -31.75
C ARG A 119 -43.21 -33.62 -32.05
N LEU A 120 -44.14 -33.37 -32.97
CA LEU A 120 -45.12 -34.35 -33.45
C LEU A 120 -44.81 -34.64 -34.92
N THR A 121 -44.60 -35.90 -35.28
CA THR A 121 -44.25 -36.33 -36.65
C THR A 121 -45.24 -37.39 -37.12
N LEU A 122 -45.63 -37.38 -38.40
CA LEU A 122 -46.50 -38.37 -39.02
C LEU A 122 -45.76 -39.03 -40.20
N VAL A 123 -45.13 -40.16 -39.95
CA VAL A 123 -44.31 -40.94 -40.91
C VAL A 123 -45.21 -41.89 -41.70
N ALA A 124 -44.97 -42.08 -42.99
CA ALA A 124 -45.66 -43.11 -43.77
C ALA A 124 -45.09 -44.51 -43.50
N THR A 125 -45.94 -45.52 -43.33
CA THR A 125 -45.49 -46.89 -43.02
C THR A 125 -45.03 -47.60 -44.29
N GLN A 126 -43.73 -47.49 -44.57
CA GLN A 126 -42.98 -48.41 -45.43
C GLN A 126 -41.91 -49.10 -44.57
N ASP A 127 -41.50 -50.32 -44.95
CA ASP A 127 -40.69 -51.19 -44.09
C ASP A 127 -39.34 -50.57 -43.69
N GLY A 128 -38.98 -50.68 -42.41
CA GLY A 128 -37.70 -50.18 -41.88
C GLY A 128 -37.77 -48.83 -41.14
N TYR A 129 -38.93 -48.43 -40.62
CA TYR A 129 -39.07 -47.27 -39.72
C TYR A 129 -38.11 -47.36 -38.51
N VAL A 130 -37.28 -46.32 -38.33
CA VAL A 130 -36.34 -46.17 -37.20
C VAL A 130 -36.78 -44.98 -36.35
N MET A 131 -37.16 -45.27 -35.10
CA MET A 131 -37.50 -44.29 -34.06
C MET A 131 -36.35 -43.29 -33.87
N THR A 132 -36.57 -42.02 -34.19
CA THR A 132 -35.50 -41.01 -34.27
C THR A 132 -35.68 -39.92 -33.21
N GLN A 133 -35.14 -40.15 -32.01
CA GLN A 133 -35.14 -39.17 -30.92
C GLN A 133 -34.19 -37.99 -31.22
N GLU A 134 -34.67 -36.75 -31.10
CA GLU A 134 -33.89 -35.54 -31.44
C GLU A 134 -33.10 -35.00 -30.23
N PHE A 135 -33.62 -35.15 -29.01
CA PHE A 135 -32.95 -34.74 -27.77
C PHE A 135 -32.92 -35.87 -26.73
N LEU A 136 -31.74 -36.16 -26.16
CA LEU A 136 -31.50 -37.33 -25.30
C LEU A 136 -32.37 -37.41 -24.03
N ASP A 137 -32.82 -36.29 -23.49
CA ASP A 137 -33.59 -36.23 -22.23
C ASP A 137 -35.13 -36.25 -22.41
N ASN A 138 -35.60 -36.30 -23.67
CA ASN A 138 -37.03 -36.37 -24.00
C ASN A 138 -37.59 -37.80 -23.98
N GLU A 139 -38.87 -37.94 -23.66
CA GLU A 139 -39.61 -39.18 -23.95
C GLU A 139 -40.17 -39.12 -25.37
N VAL A 140 -40.05 -40.25 -26.11
CA VAL A 140 -40.57 -40.42 -27.46
C VAL A 140 -41.58 -41.57 -27.46
N LEU A 141 -42.71 -41.38 -28.13
CA LEU A 141 -43.78 -42.37 -28.26
C LEU A 141 -44.23 -42.52 -29.71
N THR A 142 -44.62 -43.75 -30.08
CA THR A 142 -45.05 -44.12 -31.43
C THR A 142 -46.47 -44.70 -31.40
N GLN A 143 -47.30 -44.37 -32.39
CA GLN A 143 -48.63 -45.00 -32.57
C GLN A 143 -49.03 -45.09 -34.05
N THR A 144 -49.42 -46.29 -34.51
CA THR A 144 -49.91 -46.50 -35.87
C THR A 144 -51.35 -46.03 -36.05
N VAL A 145 -51.64 -45.36 -37.17
CA VAL A 145 -52.93 -44.80 -37.57
C VAL A 145 -53.14 -45.04 -39.07
N ASN A 146 -54.36 -45.43 -39.46
CA ASN A 146 -54.73 -45.65 -40.86
C ASN A 146 -55.39 -44.39 -41.45
N VAL A 147 -54.85 -43.90 -42.56
CA VAL A 147 -55.22 -42.64 -43.22
C VAL A 147 -55.91 -42.94 -44.54
N ALA A 148 -57.24 -42.75 -44.60
CA ALA A 148 -58.01 -42.96 -45.82
C ALA A 148 -57.92 -41.74 -46.77
N ARG A 149 -57.53 -41.98 -48.03
CA ARG A 149 -57.56 -41.00 -49.13
C ARG A 149 -58.59 -41.40 -50.19
N PRO A 150 -59.80 -40.81 -50.18
CA PRO A 150 -60.71 -40.84 -51.32
C PRO A 150 -60.11 -40.12 -52.53
N ALA A 151 -60.40 -40.59 -53.74
CA ALA A 151 -59.98 -39.90 -54.96
C ALA A 151 -60.62 -38.51 -55.09
N GLY A 152 -59.87 -37.53 -55.61
CA GLY A 152 -60.36 -36.17 -55.86
C GLY A 152 -60.31 -35.19 -54.68
N TYR A 153 -59.76 -35.57 -53.53
CA TYR A 153 -59.55 -34.69 -52.38
C TYR A 153 -58.07 -34.46 -52.08
N GLU A 154 -57.72 -33.24 -51.68
CA GLU A 154 -56.44 -32.94 -51.06
C GLU A 154 -56.51 -33.18 -49.54
N LEU A 155 -55.42 -33.62 -48.93
CA LEU A 155 -55.36 -33.98 -47.51
C LEU A 155 -54.32 -33.14 -46.77
N PHE A 156 -54.72 -32.61 -45.63
CA PHE A 156 -53.88 -31.84 -44.71
C PHE A 156 -53.93 -32.47 -43.32
N GLY A 157 -52.78 -32.51 -42.63
CA GLY A 157 -52.72 -32.73 -41.19
C GLY A 157 -52.86 -31.38 -40.47
N VAL A 158 -53.62 -31.35 -39.38
CA VAL A 158 -53.84 -30.15 -38.57
C VAL A 158 -53.48 -30.48 -37.13
N ALA A 159 -52.38 -29.91 -36.65
CA ALA A 159 -51.84 -30.19 -35.32
C ALA A 159 -52.10 -29.03 -34.36
N ARG A 160 -52.54 -29.33 -33.14
CA ARG A 160 -52.79 -28.37 -32.05
C ARG A 160 -52.09 -28.83 -30.77
N LEU A 161 -51.57 -27.87 -30.00
CA LEU A 161 -50.94 -28.11 -28.70
C LEU A 161 -51.55 -27.15 -27.68
N GLU A 162 -52.13 -27.70 -26.62
CA GLU A 162 -52.95 -26.95 -25.67
C GLU A 162 -52.43 -27.11 -24.24
N SER A 163 -52.23 -25.99 -23.52
CA SER A 163 -51.86 -25.98 -22.10
C SER A 163 -52.31 -24.69 -21.40
N VAL A 164 -52.35 -24.74 -20.07
CA VAL A 164 -52.57 -23.58 -19.18
C VAL A 164 -51.28 -23.17 -18.44
N GLY A 165 -50.35 -24.11 -18.23
CA GLY A 165 -49.13 -23.91 -17.46
C GLY A 165 -47.89 -23.49 -18.27
N PHE A 166 -47.99 -23.54 -19.60
CA PHE A 166 -46.92 -23.19 -20.53
C PHE A 166 -47.37 -22.10 -21.50
N GLU A 167 -46.42 -21.26 -21.91
CA GLU A 167 -46.51 -20.48 -23.13
C GLU A 167 -46.05 -21.34 -24.30
N ILE A 168 -46.79 -21.29 -25.42
CA ILE A 168 -46.61 -22.19 -26.57
C ILE A 168 -46.37 -21.35 -27.82
N ALA A 169 -45.29 -21.63 -28.54
CA ALA A 169 -44.95 -20.97 -29.80
C ALA A 169 -44.74 -22.02 -30.92
N PRO A 170 -45.47 -21.98 -32.05
CA PRO A 170 -46.59 -21.08 -32.36
C PRO A 170 -47.87 -21.47 -31.60
N ALA A 171 -48.66 -20.49 -31.16
CA ALA A 171 -49.91 -20.72 -30.42
C ALA A 171 -51.12 -21.10 -31.31
N ALA A 172 -51.01 -20.96 -32.64
CA ALA A 172 -52.07 -21.27 -33.59
C ALA A 172 -52.02 -22.74 -34.05
N GLU A 173 -53.11 -23.23 -34.67
CA GLU A 173 -53.10 -24.55 -35.31
C GLU A 173 -52.11 -24.61 -36.47
N GLN A 174 -51.32 -25.68 -36.55
CA GLN A 174 -50.38 -25.88 -37.64
C GLN A 174 -51.02 -26.78 -38.70
N ILE A 175 -51.40 -26.18 -39.83
CA ILE A 175 -51.99 -26.87 -40.98
C ILE A 175 -50.86 -27.20 -41.96
N THR A 176 -50.75 -28.45 -42.41
CA THR A 176 -49.71 -28.87 -43.36
C THR A 176 -50.25 -29.91 -44.34
N ARG A 177 -49.97 -29.73 -45.63
CA ARG A 177 -50.36 -30.68 -46.68
C ARG A 177 -49.69 -32.03 -46.40
N LEU A 178 -50.43 -33.13 -46.57
CA LEU A 178 -49.99 -34.48 -46.23
C LEU A 178 -49.85 -35.36 -47.49
N PRO A 179 -48.79 -35.19 -48.31
CA PRO A 179 -48.52 -36.00 -49.50
C PRO A 179 -48.27 -37.49 -49.15
N VAL A 180 -48.58 -38.38 -50.09
CA VAL A 180 -48.51 -39.85 -49.90
C VAL A 180 -47.06 -40.30 -49.82
N GLY A 181 -46.72 -41.18 -48.88
CA GLY A 181 -45.37 -41.71 -48.66
C GLY A 181 -44.41 -40.77 -47.92
N GLU A 182 -44.73 -39.48 -47.81
CA GLU A 182 -43.85 -38.47 -47.21
C GLU A 182 -44.13 -38.24 -45.71
N THR A 183 -43.07 -37.97 -44.94
CA THR A 183 -43.14 -37.61 -43.52
C THR A 183 -43.46 -36.13 -43.33
N VAL A 184 -44.35 -35.81 -42.39
CA VAL A 184 -44.67 -34.42 -41.98
C VAL A 184 -44.40 -34.23 -40.50
N THR A 185 -43.77 -33.11 -40.11
CA THR A 185 -43.43 -32.80 -38.71
C THR A 185 -43.91 -31.41 -38.30
N TRP A 186 -44.52 -31.33 -37.13
CA TRP A 186 -44.89 -30.12 -36.40
C TRP A 186 -43.99 -29.98 -35.17
N ARG A 187 -43.59 -28.74 -34.85
CA ARG A 187 -42.79 -28.41 -33.65
C ARG A 187 -43.41 -27.24 -32.91
N TRP A 188 -43.34 -27.26 -31.58
CA TRP A 188 -43.68 -26.13 -30.72
C TRP A 188 -42.60 -25.94 -29.66
N THR A 189 -42.31 -24.70 -29.29
CA THR A 189 -41.51 -24.37 -28.10
C THR A 189 -42.45 -24.16 -26.90
N LEU A 190 -42.04 -24.69 -25.75
CA LEU A 190 -42.67 -24.53 -24.45
C LEU A 190 -41.81 -23.66 -23.52
N THR A 191 -42.44 -22.65 -22.92
CA THR A 191 -41.84 -21.86 -21.82
C THR A 191 -42.73 -22.00 -20.57
N PRO A 192 -42.22 -22.48 -19.42
CA PRO A 192 -43.04 -22.76 -18.25
C PRO A 192 -43.37 -21.47 -17.48
N ARG A 193 -44.66 -21.25 -17.20
CA ARG A 193 -45.12 -20.06 -16.47
C ARG A 193 -45.15 -20.25 -14.94
N ALA A 194 -45.12 -21.49 -14.46
CA ALA A 194 -45.06 -21.82 -13.03
C ALA A 194 -44.34 -23.16 -12.77
N ALA A 195 -43.69 -23.29 -11.60
CA ALA A 195 -43.14 -24.56 -11.14
C ALA A 195 -44.22 -25.54 -10.67
N GLY A 196 -43.90 -26.83 -10.61
CA GLY A 196 -44.83 -27.91 -10.24
C GLY A 196 -45.11 -28.89 -11.39
N GLN A 197 -46.05 -29.81 -11.19
CA GLN A 197 -46.52 -30.68 -12.28
C GLN A 197 -47.52 -29.92 -13.15
N GLN A 198 -47.24 -29.88 -14.44
CA GLN A 198 -48.06 -29.24 -15.46
C GLN A 198 -48.53 -30.27 -16.48
N ARG A 199 -49.67 -30.01 -17.13
CA ARG A 199 -50.22 -30.86 -18.18
C ARG A 199 -50.44 -30.08 -19.47
N LEU A 200 -50.30 -30.78 -20.58
CA LEU A 200 -50.59 -30.29 -21.91
C LEU A 200 -51.20 -31.41 -22.76
N THR A 201 -51.92 -31.06 -23.81
CA THR A 201 -52.58 -32.02 -24.70
C THR A 201 -52.15 -31.77 -26.14
N VAL A 202 -51.68 -32.83 -26.81
CA VAL A 202 -51.37 -32.83 -28.23
C VAL A 202 -52.56 -33.42 -28.99
N ASN A 203 -53.08 -32.70 -29.97
CA ASN A 203 -54.21 -33.12 -30.81
C ASN A 203 -53.79 -33.10 -32.29
N LEU A 204 -54.16 -34.13 -33.05
CA LEU A 204 -53.93 -34.21 -34.50
C LEU A 204 -55.24 -34.58 -35.22
N PHE A 205 -55.61 -33.74 -36.18
CA PHE A 205 -56.75 -33.93 -37.05
C PHE A 205 -56.29 -34.11 -38.50
N LEU A 206 -57.11 -34.79 -39.30
CA LEU A 206 -57.03 -34.80 -40.75
C LEU A 206 -58.13 -33.92 -41.31
N ARG A 207 -57.75 -33.04 -42.25
CA ARG A 207 -58.65 -32.14 -42.98
C ARG A 207 -58.59 -32.48 -44.47
N TRP A 208 -59.66 -33.06 -45.00
CA TRP A 208 -59.83 -33.30 -46.44
C TRP A 208 -60.48 -32.07 -47.07
N GLN A 209 -59.91 -31.59 -48.17
CA GLN A 209 -60.37 -30.41 -48.90
C GLN A 209 -60.65 -30.78 -50.36
N GLY A 210 -61.88 -30.53 -50.79
CA GLY A 210 -62.38 -30.77 -52.14
C GLY A 210 -63.66 -29.96 -52.36
N PRO A 211 -64.73 -30.51 -52.99
CA PRO A 211 -66.01 -29.80 -53.11
C PRO A 211 -66.70 -29.54 -51.76
N GLU A 212 -66.34 -30.31 -50.73
CA GLU A 212 -66.61 -30.02 -49.31
C GLU A 212 -65.29 -30.03 -48.54
N ILE A 213 -65.27 -29.37 -47.37
CA ILE A 213 -64.20 -29.53 -46.37
C ILE A 213 -64.73 -30.44 -45.26
N ARG A 214 -63.96 -31.47 -44.90
CA ARG A 214 -64.29 -32.40 -43.81
C ARG A 214 -63.08 -32.55 -42.90
N GLU A 215 -63.31 -32.59 -41.58
CA GLU A 215 -62.25 -32.73 -40.57
C GLU A 215 -62.58 -33.89 -39.62
N SER A 216 -61.57 -34.66 -39.22
CA SER A 216 -61.69 -35.77 -38.25
C SER A 216 -60.46 -35.88 -37.36
N GLN A 217 -60.65 -36.12 -36.06
CA GLN A 217 -59.55 -36.31 -35.12
C GLN A 217 -58.98 -37.72 -35.25
N ILE A 218 -57.67 -37.84 -35.44
CA ILE A 218 -56.98 -39.14 -35.58
C ILE A 218 -56.10 -39.50 -34.39
N TYR A 219 -55.68 -38.52 -33.59
CA TYR A 219 -54.88 -38.75 -32.39
C TYR A 219 -55.08 -37.62 -31.38
N SER A 220 -55.06 -37.98 -30.10
CA SER A 220 -55.08 -37.04 -28.98
C SER A 220 -54.37 -37.68 -27.78
N ARG A 221 -53.48 -36.94 -27.11
CA ARG A 221 -52.76 -37.43 -25.93
C ARG A 221 -52.46 -36.32 -24.94
N ALA A 222 -52.81 -36.55 -23.68
CA ALA A 222 -52.39 -35.70 -22.57
C ALA A 222 -51.01 -36.15 -22.06
N LEU A 223 -50.11 -35.18 -21.88
CA LEU A 223 -48.74 -35.35 -21.36
C LEU A 223 -48.63 -34.64 -20.01
N THR A 224 -47.76 -35.13 -19.11
CA THR A 224 -47.47 -34.50 -17.81
C THR A 224 -45.98 -34.21 -17.70
N LEU A 225 -45.64 -32.98 -17.32
CA LEU A 225 -44.27 -32.46 -17.24
C LEU A 225 -43.99 -31.92 -15.83
N GLN A 226 -42.79 -32.15 -15.30
CA GLN A 226 -42.37 -31.63 -14.00
C GLN A 226 -41.50 -30.39 -14.16
N VAL A 227 -42.05 -29.21 -13.90
CA VAL A 227 -41.27 -27.96 -13.82
C VAL A 227 -40.64 -27.84 -12.43
N THR A 228 -39.36 -27.52 -12.38
CA THR A 228 -38.55 -27.39 -11.16
C THR A 228 -38.02 -25.97 -10.96
N SER A 229 -37.84 -25.54 -9.71
CA SER A 229 -37.24 -24.23 -9.36
C SER A 229 -36.53 -24.32 -8.00
N PHE A 230 -35.63 -23.38 -7.71
CA PHE A 230 -34.96 -23.29 -6.41
C PHE A 230 -35.56 -22.12 -5.62
N LEU A 231 -36.29 -22.43 -4.53
CA LEU A 231 -37.03 -21.44 -3.72
C LEU A 231 -37.99 -20.54 -4.54
N GLY A 232 -38.51 -21.04 -5.67
CA GLY A 232 -39.35 -20.27 -6.60
C GLY A 232 -38.61 -19.28 -7.50
N LEU A 233 -37.30 -19.16 -7.36
CA LEU A 233 -36.45 -18.28 -8.17
C LEU A 233 -36.04 -18.93 -9.50
N THR A 234 -35.75 -18.09 -10.50
CA THR A 234 -35.17 -18.52 -11.78
C THR A 234 -33.66 -18.77 -11.67
N THR A 235 -33.10 -19.49 -12.62
CA THR A 235 -31.65 -19.83 -12.69
C THR A 235 -30.75 -18.58 -12.56
N GLY A 236 -31.08 -17.48 -13.26
CA GLY A 236 -30.30 -16.25 -13.19
C GLY A 236 -30.36 -15.53 -11.84
N GLN A 237 -31.51 -15.57 -11.15
CA GLN A 237 -31.67 -14.96 -9.83
C GLN A 237 -30.85 -15.70 -8.77
N SER A 238 -30.87 -17.04 -8.77
CA SER A 238 -30.12 -17.84 -7.80
C SER A 238 -28.60 -17.68 -7.95
N MET A 239 -28.11 -17.51 -9.18
CA MET A 239 -26.69 -17.25 -9.47
C MET A 239 -26.21 -15.91 -8.85
N TRP A 240 -26.99 -14.83 -8.98
CA TRP A 240 -26.64 -13.52 -8.44
C TRP A 240 -26.53 -13.49 -6.91
N LEU A 241 -27.42 -14.21 -6.20
CA LEU A 241 -27.31 -14.37 -4.75
C LEU A 241 -25.99 -15.05 -4.32
N GLY A 242 -25.51 -16.03 -5.08
CA GLY A 242 -24.23 -16.70 -4.83
C GLY A 242 -23.03 -15.77 -4.95
N VAL A 243 -22.99 -14.93 -5.99
CA VAL A 243 -21.91 -13.94 -6.21
C VAL A 243 -21.87 -12.90 -5.10
N LEU A 244 -23.04 -12.38 -4.69
CA LEU A 244 -23.15 -11.41 -3.58
C LEU A 244 -22.65 -11.99 -2.25
N GLY A 245 -22.99 -13.25 -1.95
CA GLY A 245 -22.48 -13.96 -0.76
C GLY A 245 -20.96 -14.12 -0.76
N LEU A 246 -20.37 -14.45 -1.91
CA LEU A 246 -18.91 -14.56 -2.06
C LEU A 246 -18.19 -13.22 -1.88
N MET A 247 -18.71 -12.12 -2.43
CA MET A 247 -18.13 -10.79 -2.24
C MET A 247 -18.22 -10.31 -0.78
N ALA A 248 -19.34 -10.55 -0.10
CA ALA A 248 -19.47 -10.20 1.32
C ALA A 248 -18.53 -11.02 2.22
N GLY A 249 -18.45 -12.35 2.01
CA GLY A 249 -17.58 -13.23 2.80
C GLY A 249 -16.09 -12.97 2.61
N SER A 250 -15.67 -12.70 1.37
CA SER A 250 -14.27 -12.36 1.07
C SER A 250 -13.88 -10.99 1.64
N GLY A 251 -14.73 -9.96 1.49
CA GLY A 251 -14.48 -8.63 2.06
C GLY A 251 -14.30 -8.64 3.58
N LEU A 252 -15.16 -9.38 4.31
CA LEU A 252 -15.05 -9.56 5.76
C LEU A 252 -13.77 -10.31 6.15
N SER A 253 -13.36 -11.31 5.36
CA SER A 253 -12.13 -12.09 5.60
C SER A 253 -10.86 -11.25 5.43
N VAL A 254 -10.82 -10.39 4.41
CA VAL A 254 -9.72 -9.43 4.19
C VAL A 254 -9.65 -8.41 5.33
N ALA A 255 -10.80 -7.86 5.76
CA ALA A 255 -10.86 -6.96 6.90
C ALA A 255 -10.35 -7.61 8.20
N ALA A 256 -10.70 -8.88 8.46
CA ALA A 256 -10.24 -9.63 9.63
C ALA A 256 -8.73 -9.95 9.61
N LEU A 257 -8.11 -10.04 8.43
CA LEU A 257 -6.66 -10.20 8.27
C LEU A 257 -5.91 -8.86 8.47
N LEU A 258 -6.44 -7.76 7.93
CA LEU A 258 -5.85 -6.43 8.05
C LEU A 258 -6.00 -5.83 9.47
N ILE A 259 -7.09 -6.14 10.17
CA ILE A 259 -7.40 -5.60 11.51
C ILE A 259 -7.04 -6.64 12.61
N ARG A 260 -5.89 -7.30 12.47
CA ARG A 260 -5.26 -8.01 13.61
C ARG A 260 -4.49 -7.00 14.48
N PRO A 261 -4.95 -6.67 15.70
CA PRO A 261 -4.14 -5.85 16.59
C PRO A 261 -2.86 -6.60 16.94
N ARG A 262 -1.69 -5.95 16.76
CA ARG A 262 -0.42 -6.47 17.29
C ARG A 262 -0.48 -6.45 18.82
N VAL A 263 -0.86 -7.58 19.41
CA VAL A 263 -0.73 -7.83 20.85
C VAL A 263 0.76 -7.98 21.16
N ARG A 264 1.43 -6.84 21.33
CA ARG A 264 2.85 -6.71 21.72
C ARG A 264 3.06 -7.58 22.97
N ARG A 265 3.90 -8.62 22.86
CA ARG A 265 4.13 -9.55 23.99
C ARG A 265 4.88 -8.79 25.08
N SER A 266 4.30 -8.72 26.27
CA SER A 266 5.04 -8.23 27.45
C SER A 266 6.22 -9.17 27.69
N THR A 267 7.43 -8.64 27.60
CA THR A 267 8.66 -9.39 27.86
C THR A 267 8.63 -9.90 29.31
N ALA A 268 8.96 -11.17 29.53
CA ALA A 268 9.03 -11.69 30.90
C ALA A 268 10.16 -10.98 31.66
N ILE A 269 9.91 -10.52 32.89
CA ILE A 269 10.93 -9.94 33.75
C ILE A 269 11.69 -11.09 34.43
N ASN A 270 13.03 -11.06 34.39
CA ASN A 270 13.85 -11.95 35.22
C ASN A 270 14.30 -11.26 36.53
N PRO A 271 13.66 -11.56 37.68
CA PRO A 271 14.04 -10.96 38.96
C PRO A 271 15.36 -11.52 39.53
N LYS A 272 15.89 -12.62 38.97
CA LYS A 272 17.14 -13.26 39.42
C LYS A 272 18.38 -12.83 38.64
N LEU A 273 18.22 -12.05 37.56
CA LEU A 273 19.33 -11.47 36.81
C LEU A 273 20.23 -10.62 37.74
N ALA A 274 21.52 -10.94 37.84
CA ALA A 274 22.47 -10.02 38.45
C ALA A 274 22.88 -8.93 37.44
N ILE A 275 22.84 -7.67 37.86
CA ILE A 275 23.31 -6.54 37.07
C ILE A 275 24.62 -6.08 37.71
N GLU A 276 25.70 -6.08 36.94
CA GLU A 276 27.04 -5.66 37.39
C GLU A 276 27.40 -4.33 36.71
N PRO A 277 26.99 -3.16 37.27
CA PRO A 277 27.33 -1.84 36.74
C PRO A 277 28.76 -1.40 37.14
N PRO A 278 29.41 -0.52 36.36
CA PRO A 278 30.71 0.04 36.74
C PRO A 278 30.53 1.07 37.88
N PRO A 279 31.52 1.29 38.78
CA PRO A 279 31.31 2.01 40.05
C PRO A 279 30.84 3.48 39.98
N ARG A 280 30.81 4.09 38.80
CA ARG A 280 30.33 5.47 38.57
C ARG A 280 28.93 5.53 37.95
N LEU A 281 28.36 4.39 37.54
CA LEU A 281 27.06 4.30 36.88
C LEU A 281 25.99 3.95 37.91
N GLN A 282 25.02 4.85 38.10
CA GLN A 282 23.80 4.55 38.84
C GLN A 282 22.66 4.29 37.86
N LEU A 283 21.81 3.31 38.21
CA LEU A 283 20.56 2.99 37.53
C LEU A 283 19.40 3.25 38.50
N THR A 284 18.30 3.76 37.97
CA THR A 284 17.02 3.85 38.67
C THR A 284 16.28 2.51 38.65
N THR A 285 15.31 2.32 39.54
CA THR A 285 14.49 1.10 39.63
C THR A 285 13.76 0.74 38.33
N ASP A 286 13.37 1.75 37.54
CA ASP A 286 12.71 1.55 36.24
C ASP A 286 13.72 1.14 35.15
N GLU A 287 14.94 1.69 35.17
CA GLU A 287 16.03 1.26 34.29
C GLU A 287 16.50 -0.16 34.61
N GLU A 288 16.65 -0.51 35.90
CA GLU A 288 16.90 -1.90 36.31
C GLU A 288 15.80 -2.86 35.84
N THR A 289 14.53 -2.43 35.95
CA THR A 289 13.39 -3.23 35.47
C THR A 289 13.50 -3.47 33.97
N LEU A 290 13.86 -2.45 33.18
CA LEU A 290 14.09 -2.58 31.75
C LEU A 290 15.28 -3.51 31.40
N VAL A 291 16.40 -3.40 32.13
CA VAL A 291 17.55 -4.32 32.00
C VAL A 291 17.09 -5.78 32.25
N ARG A 292 16.28 -6.01 33.29
CA ARG A 292 15.71 -7.33 33.64
C ARG A 292 14.69 -7.87 32.63
N MET A 293 14.10 -7.03 31.79
CA MET A 293 13.23 -7.43 30.68
C MET A 293 14.03 -7.78 29.43
N VAL A 294 14.97 -6.91 29.03
CA VAL A 294 15.78 -7.14 27.83
C VAL A 294 16.67 -8.38 28.01
N PHE A 295 17.34 -8.52 29.16
CA PHE A 295 18.25 -9.63 29.43
C PHE A 295 17.60 -10.80 30.19
N HIS A 296 16.29 -11.00 30.04
CA HIS A 296 15.53 -11.98 30.83
C HIS A 296 16.04 -13.43 30.73
N GLN A 297 16.69 -13.80 29.63
CA GLN A 297 17.22 -15.16 29.39
C GLN A 297 18.59 -15.43 30.06
N TYR A 298 19.22 -14.40 30.65
CA TYR A 298 20.58 -14.48 31.16
C TYR A 298 20.62 -14.58 32.70
N ALA A 299 21.72 -15.10 33.24
CA ALA A 299 21.93 -15.18 34.68
C ALA A 299 22.52 -13.87 35.23
N ARG A 300 23.37 -13.20 34.44
CA ARG A 300 23.89 -11.87 34.75
C ARG A 300 24.17 -11.05 33.50
N VAL A 301 24.29 -9.74 33.67
CA VAL A 301 24.76 -8.81 32.64
C VAL A 301 25.77 -7.85 33.25
N VAL A 302 26.95 -7.78 32.62
CA VAL A 302 28.00 -6.82 32.98
C VAL A 302 27.80 -5.58 32.12
N ILE A 303 27.69 -4.40 32.74
CA ILE A 303 27.71 -3.13 32.02
C ILE A 303 29.15 -2.60 32.09
N GLU A 304 29.74 -2.29 30.94
CA GLU A 304 31.16 -1.95 30.83
C GLU A 304 31.42 -0.44 30.69
N THR A 305 30.56 0.26 29.93
CA THR A 305 30.70 1.70 29.61
C THR A 305 29.32 2.31 29.33
N GLU A 306 29.14 3.60 29.61
CA GLU A 306 28.00 4.41 29.15
C GLU A 306 28.48 5.34 28.03
N PHE A 307 27.90 5.19 26.82
CA PHE A 307 28.01 6.15 25.74
C PHE A 307 26.95 7.23 25.93
N ARG A 308 27.37 8.50 25.85
CA ARG A 308 26.47 9.65 25.93
C ARG A 308 25.92 9.97 24.54
N SER A 309 24.94 9.17 24.08
CA SER A 309 24.06 9.57 22.98
C SER A 309 23.46 10.94 23.28
N GLY A 310 23.53 11.86 22.32
CA GLY A 310 23.49 13.31 22.57
C GLY A 310 22.14 13.89 23.02
N TYR A 311 21.49 14.64 22.13
CA TYR A 311 20.43 15.58 22.50
C TYR A 311 19.06 14.92 22.82
N SER A 312 18.97 13.58 22.71
CA SER A 312 17.75 12.80 22.95
C SER A 312 17.47 12.50 24.43
N GLY A 313 18.49 12.56 25.30
CA GLY A 313 18.35 12.23 26.73
C GLY A 313 18.15 10.73 27.01
N ALA A 314 18.32 9.88 26.00
CA ALA A 314 18.51 8.45 26.17
C ALA A 314 19.95 8.15 26.63
N ARG A 315 20.13 7.02 27.30
CA ARG A 315 21.43 6.47 27.75
C ARG A 315 21.74 5.25 26.89
N ALA A 316 22.94 5.17 26.31
CA ALA A 316 23.40 3.99 25.59
C ALA A 316 24.49 3.28 26.42
N LEU A 317 24.29 2.00 26.72
CA LEU A 317 25.12 1.23 27.65
C LEU A 317 25.74 0.04 26.92
N LEU A 318 27.07 -0.08 26.98
CA LEU A 318 27.78 -1.27 26.50
C LEU A 318 27.59 -2.39 27.52
N ALA A 319 26.88 -3.45 27.13
CA ALA A 319 26.56 -4.58 27.98
C ALA A 319 27.13 -5.89 27.43
N ARG A 320 27.55 -6.79 28.33
CA ARG A 320 27.97 -8.16 28.02
C ARG A 320 27.15 -9.16 28.84
N PRO A 321 26.18 -9.84 28.22
CA PRO A 321 25.30 -10.78 28.91
C PRO A 321 25.95 -12.16 29.06
N ILE A 322 25.65 -12.84 30.17
CA ILE A 322 26.27 -14.11 30.56
C ILE A 322 25.18 -15.11 30.95
N ARG A 323 25.25 -16.30 30.35
CA ARG A 323 24.28 -17.40 30.48
C ARG A 323 24.35 -18.07 31.86
N THR A 324 23.35 -18.89 32.15
CA THR A 324 23.28 -19.75 33.36
C THR A 324 24.41 -20.76 33.47
N ASP A 325 25.01 -21.16 32.35
CA ASP A 325 26.20 -22.02 32.29
C ASP A 325 27.53 -21.26 32.41
N GLY A 326 27.49 -19.94 32.66
CA GLY A 326 28.66 -19.09 32.81
C GLY A 326 29.28 -18.59 31.50
N ARG A 327 28.83 -19.05 30.32
CA ARG A 327 29.33 -18.55 29.04
C ARG A 327 28.86 -17.12 28.77
N ALA A 328 29.77 -16.26 28.33
CA ALA A 328 29.44 -14.93 27.86
C ALA A 328 28.99 -14.97 26.39
N ASP A 329 27.91 -14.25 26.08
CA ASP A 329 27.56 -13.91 24.70
C ASP A 329 28.29 -12.62 24.28
N ALA A 330 28.21 -12.26 22.99
CA ALA A 330 28.85 -11.07 22.45
C ALA A 330 28.35 -9.77 23.11
N HIS A 331 29.21 -8.74 23.08
CA HIS A 331 28.84 -7.39 23.50
C HIS A 331 27.66 -6.86 22.69
N THR A 332 26.83 -6.06 23.35
CA THR A 332 25.59 -5.50 22.82
C THR A 332 25.38 -4.11 23.39
N ILE A 333 24.75 -3.22 22.63
CA ILE A 333 24.37 -1.90 23.13
C ILE A 333 22.92 -2.00 23.63
N LEU A 334 22.69 -1.56 24.86
CA LEU A 334 21.37 -1.33 25.43
C LEU A 334 21.11 0.18 25.46
N LYS A 335 20.10 0.65 24.73
CA LYS A 335 19.63 2.04 24.82
C LYS A 335 18.38 2.12 25.68
N ILE A 336 18.37 2.99 26.67
CA ILE A 336 17.22 3.26 27.55
C ILE A 336 16.84 4.73 27.42
N GLY A 337 15.55 5.06 27.30
CA GLY A 337 15.09 6.45 27.21
C GLY A 337 13.58 6.60 27.26
N PRO A 338 13.05 7.83 27.03
CA PRO A 338 11.62 8.07 26.98
C PRO A 338 10.92 7.19 25.94
N GLN A 339 9.79 6.57 26.29
CA GLN A 339 9.11 5.57 25.46
C GLN A 339 8.95 6.02 24.00
N ARG A 340 8.43 7.24 23.78
CA ARG A 340 8.20 7.81 22.44
C ARG A 340 9.46 7.89 21.58
N ALA A 341 10.62 8.20 22.18
CA ALA A 341 11.88 8.31 21.44
C ALA A 341 12.39 6.94 20.99
N ILE A 342 12.34 5.94 21.88
CA ILE A 342 12.76 4.56 21.60
C ILE A 342 11.79 3.87 20.63
N GLU A 343 10.48 4.15 20.73
CA GLU A 343 9.48 3.66 19.76
C GLU A 343 9.69 4.28 18.37
N ARG A 344 9.88 5.61 18.29
CA ARG A 344 10.18 6.32 17.04
C ARG A 344 11.44 5.77 16.37
N GLU A 345 12.51 5.54 17.14
CA GLU A 345 13.73 4.92 16.65
C GLU A 345 13.52 3.50 16.11
N TYR A 346 12.78 2.66 16.85
CA TYR A 346 12.48 1.30 16.40
C TYR A 346 11.62 1.27 15.12
N GLU A 347 10.64 2.17 15.02
CA GLU A 347 9.80 2.34 13.83
C GLU A 347 10.61 2.82 12.62
N ASN A 348 11.49 3.81 12.80
CA ASN A 348 12.42 4.26 11.76
C ASN A 348 13.40 3.15 11.36
N TYR A 349 13.96 2.43 12.33
CA TYR A 349 14.87 1.30 12.06
C TYR A 349 14.18 0.23 11.20
N GLN A 350 12.97 -0.18 11.57
CA GLN A 350 12.18 -1.17 10.83
C GLN A 350 11.75 -0.68 9.43
N ARG A 351 11.64 0.64 9.23
CA ARG A 351 11.17 1.25 7.98
C ARG A 351 12.28 1.60 6.98
N PHE A 352 13.43 2.07 7.45
CA PHE A 352 14.48 2.65 6.61
C PHE A 352 15.83 1.90 6.70
N VAL A 353 16.10 1.22 7.82
CA VAL A 353 17.46 0.76 8.18
C VAL A 353 17.62 -0.76 8.03
N LYS A 354 16.71 -1.54 8.61
CA LYS A 354 16.83 -3.00 8.76
C LYS A 354 17.26 -3.72 7.47
N ASP A 355 16.60 -3.39 6.37
CA ASP A 355 16.75 -4.08 5.08
C ASP A 355 17.73 -3.37 4.13
N THR A 356 18.30 -2.23 4.54
CA THR A 356 19.32 -1.46 3.79
C THR A 356 20.72 -1.52 4.43
N LEU A 357 20.82 -1.95 5.69
CA LEU A 357 22.11 -2.12 6.39
C LEU A 357 23.04 -3.12 5.67
N PRO A 358 24.34 -2.81 5.53
CA PRO A 358 25.34 -3.78 5.05
C PRO A 358 25.45 -5.03 5.95
N PRO A 359 26.00 -6.16 5.45
CA PRO A 359 26.02 -7.42 6.19
C PRO A 359 26.74 -7.35 7.55
N ILE A 360 27.85 -6.62 7.63
CA ILE A 360 28.76 -6.57 8.80
C ILE A 360 28.45 -5.34 9.68
N THR A 361 27.18 -5.18 10.10
CA THR A 361 26.74 -4.01 10.88
C THR A 361 25.89 -4.35 12.11
N ALA A 362 25.84 -3.40 13.04
CA ALA A 362 24.97 -3.43 14.20
C ALA A 362 23.48 -3.46 13.78
N ARG A 363 22.71 -4.37 14.36
CA ARG A 363 21.28 -4.61 14.05
C ARG A 363 20.49 -4.72 15.35
N VAL A 364 19.27 -4.18 15.36
CA VAL A 364 18.34 -4.37 16.49
C VAL A 364 18.02 -5.86 16.65
N GLN A 365 18.11 -6.37 17.89
CA GLN A 365 17.90 -7.79 18.20
C GLN A 365 16.44 -8.15 18.52
N ASP A 366 15.71 -7.28 19.24
CA ASP A 366 14.40 -7.59 19.82
C ASP A 366 13.37 -6.47 19.56
N GLU A 367 12.10 -6.71 19.88
CA GLU A 367 11.12 -5.64 20.02
C GLU A 367 11.44 -4.72 21.22
N VAL A 368 11.01 -3.46 21.15
CA VAL A 368 11.14 -2.49 22.26
C VAL A 368 10.56 -3.04 23.56
N ALA A 369 11.38 -3.11 24.60
CA ALA A 369 10.96 -3.47 25.95
C ALA A 369 10.24 -2.28 26.62
N LEU A 370 9.07 -2.55 27.19
CA LEU A 370 8.22 -1.58 27.88
C LEU A 370 7.82 -2.11 29.27
N PRO A 371 8.06 -1.39 30.37
CA PRO A 371 7.61 -1.83 31.69
C PRO A 371 6.08 -1.81 31.76
N LEU A 372 5.48 -2.72 32.54
CA LEU A 372 4.04 -2.62 32.83
C LEU A 372 3.74 -1.29 33.52
N ARG A 373 2.72 -0.58 33.03
CA ARG A 373 2.36 0.79 33.45
C ARG A 373 2.31 0.96 34.98
N ARG A 374 3.39 1.53 35.54
CA ARG A 374 3.36 2.28 36.79
C ARG A 374 3.24 3.78 36.49
N THR A 375 2.80 4.55 37.47
CA THR A 375 2.50 5.98 37.32
C THR A 375 3.78 6.81 37.20
N GLY A 376 4.08 7.30 35.99
CA GLY A 376 5.25 8.14 35.71
C GLY A 376 5.38 8.46 34.23
N HIS A 377 6.49 9.10 33.84
CA HIS A 377 6.89 9.22 32.44
C HIS A 377 7.41 7.84 31.98
N PRO A 378 6.79 7.17 30.98
CA PRO A 378 7.19 5.82 30.62
C PRO A 378 8.56 5.83 29.95
N LEU A 379 9.49 5.04 30.49
CA LEU A 379 10.74 4.66 29.84
C LEU A 379 10.54 3.41 28.97
N ALA A 380 11.44 3.21 28.02
CA ALA A 380 11.54 2.03 27.19
C ALA A 380 13.01 1.67 26.94
N ALA A 381 13.27 0.44 26.47
CA ALA A 381 14.61 0.02 26.09
C ALA A 381 14.68 -0.74 24.76
N LEU A 382 15.83 -0.65 24.10
CA LEU A 382 16.13 -1.22 22.79
C LEU A 382 17.55 -1.83 22.80
N ARG A 383 17.74 -2.95 22.10
CA ARG A 383 19.01 -3.72 22.08
C ARG A 383 19.55 -3.90 20.67
N TYR A 384 20.85 -3.66 20.48
CA TYR A 384 21.58 -3.80 19.22
C TYR A 384 22.68 -4.85 19.33
N THR A 385 22.92 -5.65 18.29
CA THR A 385 24.19 -6.37 18.14
C THR A 385 25.34 -5.39 18.03
N PHE A 386 26.53 -5.80 18.48
CA PHE A 386 27.77 -5.09 18.18
C PHE A 386 28.82 -6.08 17.66
N ILE A 387 29.74 -5.60 16.79
CA ILE A 387 30.80 -6.42 16.19
C ILE A 387 32.14 -5.87 16.66
N ALA A 388 32.79 -6.59 17.57
CA ALA A 388 34.06 -6.22 18.19
C ALA A 388 35.18 -7.20 17.80
N GLN A 389 36.44 -6.75 17.84
CA GLN A 389 37.54 -7.67 18.14
C GLN A 389 37.53 -7.96 19.65
N PRO A 390 37.78 -9.21 20.09
CA PRO A 390 37.85 -9.54 21.51
C PRO A 390 38.82 -8.62 22.27
N GLY A 391 38.32 -7.97 23.33
CA GLY A 391 39.10 -7.06 24.18
C GLY A 391 39.17 -5.60 23.70
N GLN A 392 38.72 -5.27 22.49
CA GLN A 392 38.61 -3.88 22.02
C GLN A 392 37.16 -3.38 22.11
N ARG A 393 36.98 -2.17 22.64
CA ARG A 393 35.68 -1.48 22.70
C ARG A 393 35.53 -0.54 21.49
N PRO A 394 34.30 -0.27 21.00
CA PRO A 394 34.09 0.81 20.05
C PRO A 394 34.43 2.15 20.70
N LEU A 395 34.98 3.05 19.87
CA LEU A 395 35.08 4.47 20.17
C LEU A 395 33.94 5.19 19.44
N SER A 396 33.51 6.36 19.91
CA SER A 396 32.73 7.24 19.04
C SER A 396 33.65 7.92 18.02
N LEU A 397 33.10 8.41 16.91
CA LEU A 397 33.85 9.18 15.92
C LEU A 397 34.49 10.43 16.54
N ARG A 398 33.87 11.01 17.58
CA ARG A 398 34.48 12.10 18.38
C ARG A 398 35.76 11.66 19.08
N GLU A 399 35.78 10.48 19.70
CA GLU A 399 36.98 9.93 20.33
C GLU A 399 38.04 9.53 19.30
N ALA A 400 37.65 8.85 18.21
CA ALA A 400 38.57 8.43 17.16
C ALA A 400 39.31 9.62 16.54
N LEU A 401 38.58 10.65 16.07
CA LEU A 401 39.16 11.85 15.45
C LEU A 401 39.97 12.73 16.42
N ARG A 402 39.79 12.59 17.74
CA ARG A 402 40.62 13.25 18.75
C ARG A 402 41.95 12.54 19.01
N HIS A 403 42.01 11.22 18.82
CA HIS A 403 43.26 10.46 18.92
C HIS A 403 44.04 10.49 17.60
N ASN A 404 43.35 10.41 16.46
CA ASN A 404 43.93 10.53 15.12
C ASN A 404 42.89 11.13 14.15
N PRO A 405 43.05 12.38 13.66
CA PRO A 405 42.08 13.06 12.79
C PRO A 405 42.17 12.57 11.32
N ASP A 406 42.00 11.26 11.12
CA ASP A 406 42.13 10.60 9.82
C ASP A 406 40.86 10.76 8.95
N PRO A 407 40.93 11.40 7.76
CA PRO A 407 39.80 11.52 6.84
C PRO A 407 39.34 10.17 6.24
N ALA A 408 40.17 9.12 6.27
CA ALA A 408 39.79 7.80 5.75
C ALA A 408 38.55 7.22 6.46
N ILE A 409 38.35 7.54 7.74
CA ILE A 409 37.18 7.11 8.53
C ILE A 409 35.87 7.72 7.97
N LEU A 410 35.93 8.97 7.50
CA LEU A 410 34.79 9.66 6.88
C LEU A 410 34.47 9.07 5.50
N HIS A 411 35.50 8.72 4.73
CA HIS A 411 35.31 8.00 3.47
C HIS A 411 34.75 6.59 3.69
N GLN A 412 35.26 5.83 4.67
CA GLN A 412 34.72 4.52 5.07
C GLN A 412 33.24 4.62 5.48
N LEU A 413 32.83 5.68 6.17
CA LEU A 413 31.41 5.93 6.48
C LEU A 413 30.57 6.09 5.20
N PHE A 414 31.06 6.86 4.23
CA PHE A 414 30.33 7.05 2.97
C PHE A 414 30.31 5.81 2.07
N GLU A 415 31.43 5.09 1.90
CA GLU A 415 31.44 3.89 1.05
C GLU A 415 30.60 2.75 1.65
N ASN A 416 30.56 2.62 2.99
CA ASN A 416 29.77 1.56 3.65
C ASN A 416 28.26 1.77 3.56
N PHE A 417 27.76 3.00 3.74
CA PHE A 417 26.32 3.28 3.81
C PHE A 417 25.77 3.99 2.56
N GLY A 418 26.58 4.77 1.85
CA GLY A 418 26.19 5.58 0.69
C GLY A 418 25.42 4.82 -0.39
N PRO A 419 25.90 3.68 -0.91
CA PRO A 419 25.22 2.93 -1.96
C PRO A 419 23.78 2.50 -1.62
N ASN A 420 23.47 2.33 -0.33
CA ASN A 420 22.15 1.93 0.15
C ASN A 420 21.32 3.09 0.71
N TRP A 421 21.96 4.19 1.12
CA TRP A 421 21.31 5.37 1.71
C TRP A 421 21.51 6.60 0.81
N TRP A 422 22.55 7.40 1.07
CA TRP A 422 22.75 8.74 0.48
C TRP A 422 22.89 8.78 -1.04
N GLN A 423 23.20 7.66 -1.70
CA GLN A 423 23.29 7.55 -3.17
C GLN A 423 21.98 7.06 -3.81
N GLN A 424 21.03 6.51 -3.06
CA GLN A 424 19.69 6.14 -3.54
C GLN A 424 18.79 7.37 -3.68
N ARG A 425 19.21 8.27 -4.57
CA ARG A 425 18.66 9.62 -4.73
C ARG A 425 17.58 9.68 -5.79
N ARG A 426 16.44 10.28 -5.44
CA ARG A 426 15.43 10.78 -6.38
C ARG A 426 15.46 12.31 -6.44
N ALA A 427 15.07 12.89 -7.57
CA ALA A 427 14.92 14.34 -7.69
C ALA A 427 13.86 14.85 -6.71
N TYR A 428 14.12 15.98 -6.06
CA TYR A 428 13.28 16.53 -4.99
C TYR A 428 13.38 18.05 -4.92
N THR A 429 12.26 18.73 -5.19
CA THR A 429 12.17 20.19 -5.06
C THR A 429 11.52 20.56 -3.72
N PHE A 430 12.20 21.37 -2.92
CA PHE A 430 11.77 21.72 -1.56
C PHE A 430 12.22 23.12 -1.16
N ARG A 431 11.52 23.75 -0.21
CA ARG A 431 12.03 24.94 0.48
C ARG A 431 12.97 24.52 1.60
N LEU A 432 14.11 25.21 1.76
CA LEU A 432 15.10 24.83 2.79
C LEU A 432 14.49 24.71 4.19
N ALA A 433 13.52 25.56 4.55
CA ALA A 433 12.80 25.44 5.82
C ALA A 433 12.22 24.04 6.10
N GLN A 434 11.71 23.32 5.08
CA GLN A 434 11.10 21.99 5.27
C GLN A 434 12.10 20.96 5.82
N GLU A 435 13.34 21.01 5.34
CA GLU A 435 14.40 20.06 5.70
C GLU A 435 15.25 20.57 6.88
N TYR A 436 15.58 21.86 6.89
CA TYR A 436 16.58 22.46 7.78
C TYR A 436 16.02 23.19 9.00
N ASP A 437 14.72 23.53 9.06
CA ASP A 437 14.15 24.23 10.23
C ASP A 437 14.47 23.48 11.53
N ARG A 438 14.39 22.14 11.51
CA ARG A 438 14.73 21.25 12.64
C ARG A 438 16.08 21.55 13.30
N LEU A 439 17.08 21.98 12.53
CA LEU A 439 18.42 22.32 13.04
C LEU A 439 18.41 23.64 13.83
N LEU A 440 17.54 24.58 13.46
CA LEU A 440 17.42 25.89 14.10
C LEU A 440 16.71 25.83 15.47
N PRO A 441 16.86 26.87 16.31
CA PRO A 441 16.05 27.05 17.52
C PRO A 441 14.53 26.99 17.26
N ALA A 442 13.77 26.70 18.32
CA ALA A 442 12.30 26.80 18.29
C ALA A 442 11.85 28.21 17.85
N HIS A 443 10.70 28.28 17.18
CA HIS A 443 10.14 29.52 16.64
C HIS A 443 9.81 30.51 17.76
N LEU A 444 9.23 29.98 18.85
CA LEU A 444 8.85 30.72 20.05
C LEU A 444 9.30 29.95 21.31
N THR A 445 9.61 30.70 22.36
CA THR A 445 9.61 30.22 23.75
C THR A 445 8.48 30.92 24.50
N LEU A 446 7.63 30.14 25.16
CA LEU A 446 6.45 30.60 25.88
C LEU A 446 6.53 30.22 27.36
N SER A 447 6.12 31.12 28.24
CA SER A 447 5.93 30.85 29.66
C SER A 447 4.44 30.97 30.03
N PRO A 448 3.82 29.97 30.67
CA PRO A 448 2.43 30.08 31.13
C PRO A 448 2.28 31.19 32.17
N ILE A 449 1.12 31.84 32.18
CA ILE A 449 0.78 32.89 33.14
C ILE A 449 -0.50 32.53 33.90
N GLU A 450 -0.54 32.88 35.18
CA GLU A 450 -1.72 32.74 36.03
C GLU A 450 -2.58 34.01 35.94
N GLY A 451 -3.81 33.88 35.44
CA GLY A 451 -4.74 34.99 35.30
C GLY A 451 -5.88 34.71 34.33
N ARG A 452 -6.85 35.62 34.27
CA ARG A 452 -7.94 35.62 33.27
C ARG A 452 -8.01 36.90 32.43
N GLU A 453 -7.24 37.94 32.77
CA GLU A 453 -7.53 39.33 32.36
C GLU A 453 -6.32 40.08 31.77
N GLU A 454 -5.56 39.44 30.88
CA GLU A 454 -4.88 40.19 29.81
C GLU A 454 -5.74 40.06 28.55
N ARG A 455 -6.02 41.19 27.87
CA ARG A 455 -6.86 41.22 26.66
C ARG A 455 -6.25 40.34 25.57
N GLU A 456 -6.86 39.18 25.34
CA GLU A 456 -6.47 38.24 24.30
C GLU A 456 -6.45 38.91 22.92
N ARG A 457 -5.35 38.70 22.18
CA ARG A 457 -5.20 39.22 20.80
C ARG A 457 -4.95 38.13 19.75
N ALA A 458 -4.46 36.96 20.16
CA ALA A 458 -4.19 35.85 19.25
C ALA A 458 -4.23 34.49 19.98
N GLN A 459 -4.55 33.45 19.21
CA GLN A 459 -4.52 32.05 19.61
C GLN A 459 -3.33 31.36 18.90
N LEU A 460 -2.71 30.39 19.58
CA LEU A 460 -1.66 29.53 19.03
C LEU A 460 -2.00 28.08 19.34
N ASP A 461 -1.89 27.20 18.36
CA ASP A 461 -2.16 25.76 18.49
C ASP A 461 -1.33 24.94 17.48
N GLU A 462 -1.55 23.62 17.44
CA GLU A 462 -0.85 22.72 16.52
C GLU A 462 -1.12 22.96 15.02
N ARG A 463 -2.07 23.82 14.64
CA ARG A 463 -2.35 24.20 13.24
C ARG A 463 -1.77 25.55 12.86
N THR A 464 -1.21 26.27 13.82
CA THR A 464 -0.58 27.58 13.63
C THR A 464 0.72 27.44 12.83
N PHE A 465 0.91 28.26 11.80
CA PHE A 465 2.06 28.18 10.90
C PHE A 465 3.23 29.07 11.36
N PRO A 466 4.50 28.64 11.22
CA PRO A 466 5.68 29.47 11.41
C PRO A 466 5.66 30.85 10.73
N ASN A 467 5.21 30.90 9.46
CA ASN A 467 5.25 32.12 8.64
C ASN A 467 4.18 33.15 9.03
N ASN A 468 3.31 32.84 10.00
CA ASN A 468 2.22 33.72 10.46
C ASN A 468 2.54 34.31 11.85
N ILE A 469 3.82 34.31 12.27
CA ILE A 469 4.27 34.61 13.63
C ILE A 469 5.12 35.89 13.65
N ASP A 470 4.43 37.04 13.64
CA ASP A 470 5.02 38.37 13.82
C ASP A 470 4.84 38.91 15.26
N TRP A 471 4.48 38.04 16.22
CA TRP A 471 4.21 38.45 17.59
C TRP A 471 5.50 38.83 18.35
N PRO A 472 5.58 40.02 18.96
CA PRO A 472 6.78 40.45 19.68
C PRO A 472 6.94 39.72 21.02
N VAL A 473 8.17 39.68 21.52
CA VAL A 473 8.46 39.26 22.91
C VAL A 473 7.65 40.13 23.88
N GLY A 474 7.06 39.50 24.90
CA GLY A 474 6.14 40.14 25.84
C GLY A 474 4.66 40.00 25.47
N ALA A 475 4.32 39.67 24.22
CA ALA A 475 2.94 39.41 23.81
C ALA A 475 2.34 38.16 24.48
N VAL A 476 1.02 38.13 24.61
CA VAL A 476 0.27 37.09 25.32
C VAL A 476 -0.68 36.38 24.36
N LEU A 477 -0.65 35.05 24.40
CA LEU A 477 -1.37 34.15 23.52
C LEU A 477 -2.21 33.16 24.33
N ARG A 478 -3.37 32.76 23.80
CA ARG A 478 -4.06 31.54 24.27
C ARG A 478 -3.49 30.33 23.54
N VAL A 479 -2.85 29.43 24.29
CA VAL A 479 -2.17 28.25 23.75
C VAL A 479 -3.07 27.03 23.84
N GLY A 480 -3.50 26.53 22.68
CA GLY A 480 -4.26 25.30 22.51
C GLY A 480 -3.44 24.05 22.77
N ARG A 481 -4.06 22.91 22.49
CA ARG A 481 -3.43 21.59 22.64
C ARG A 481 -2.48 21.29 21.47
N PHE A 482 -1.45 20.51 21.77
CA PHE A 482 -0.57 19.85 20.80
C PHE A 482 -0.63 18.32 20.96
N VAL A 483 -0.60 17.58 19.87
CA VAL A 483 -0.47 16.11 19.84
C VAL A 483 0.97 15.66 20.13
N GLU A 484 1.94 16.26 19.43
CA GLU A 484 3.36 15.95 19.62
C GLU A 484 3.95 16.86 20.70
N VAL A 485 4.29 16.22 21.82
CA VAL A 485 4.76 16.85 23.06
C VAL A 485 5.86 15.97 23.64
N GLU A 486 7.05 16.53 23.84
CA GLU A 486 8.22 15.82 24.38
C GLU A 486 8.85 16.62 25.53
N GLN A 487 9.38 15.93 26.53
CA GLN A 487 10.09 16.57 27.64
C GLN A 487 11.52 16.88 27.23
N ARG A 488 11.98 18.10 27.49
CA ARG A 488 13.33 18.54 27.13
C ARG A 488 14.33 18.14 28.20
N GLN A 489 15.60 17.98 27.81
CA GLN A 489 16.71 17.60 28.70
C GLN A 489 16.91 18.51 29.93
N ASP A 490 16.39 19.75 29.91
CA ASP A 490 16.41 20.64 31.07
C ASP A 490 15.46 20.21 32.20
N GLY A 491 14.63 19.17 31.98
CA GLY A 491 13.72 18.60 32.97
C GLY A 491 12.62 19.55 33.44
N ARG A 492 12.47 20.72 32.80
CA ARG A 492 11.60 21.82 33.24
C ARG A 492 10.70 22.38 32.12
N SER A 493 11.03 22.13 30.86
CA SER A 493 10.27 22.58 29.70
C SER A 493 9.88 21.43 28.76
N LEU A 494 8.78 21.63 28.03
CA LEU A 494 8.34 20.76 26.95
C LEU A 494 8.76 21.35 25.59
N ALA A 495 9.00 20.48 24.62
CA ALA A 495 8.97 20.80 23.21
C ALA A 495 7.57 20.46 22.68
N LEU A 496 6.92 21.42 22.03
CA LEU A 496 5.63 21.24 21.35
C LEU A 496 5.88 21.31 19.85
N VAL A 497 5.32 20.35 19.10
CA VAL A 497 5.45 20.29 17.63
C VAL A 497 4.06 20.24 17.00
N GLY A 498 3.79 21.21 16.12
CA GLY A 498 2.55 21.31 15.37
C GLY A 498 2.50 20.36 14.17
N LEU A 499 1.36 20.34 13.49
CA LEU A 499 1.13 19.49 12.33
C LEU A 499 1.98 19.98 11.14
N ALA A 500 2.79 19.08 10.59
CA ALA A 500 3.52 19.34 9.35
C ALA A 500 2.54 19.42 8.16
N GLN A 501 2.83 20.30 7.19
CA GLN A 501 1.99 20.54 6.02
C GLN A 501 2.84 20.68 4.75
N ALA A 502 2.22 20.51 3.57
CA ALA A 502 2.92 20.57 2.31
C ALA A 502 3.60 21.95 2.10
N GLY A 503 4.90 21.95 1.79
CA GLY A 503 5.67 23.17 1.53
C GLY A 503 6.05 24.00 2.77
N GLN A 504 5.81 23.51 4.01
CA GLN A 504 6.08 24.24 5.24
C GLN A 504 6.63 23.35 6.37
N PRO A 505 7.57 23.83 7.21
CA PRO A 505 7.95 23.12 8.44
C PRO A 505 6.81 23.15 9.48
N PRO A 506 6.74 22.15 10.39
CA PRO A 506 5.84 22.22 11.53
C PRO A 506 6.24 23.34 12.49
N LEU A 507 5.27 23.97 13.13
CA LEU A 507 5.53 24.89 14.23
C LEU A 507 6.24 24.14 15.37
N ARG A 508 7.32 24.73 15.90
CA ARG A 508 8.09 24.20 17.04
C ARG A 508 8.18 25.26 18.13
N VAL A 509 7.70 24.94 19.33
CA VAL A 509 7.63 25.86 20.49
C VAL A 509 8.33 25.23 21.70
N ARG A 510 9.10 26.02 22.45
CA ARG A 510 9.59 25.66 23.78
C ARG A 510 8.62 26.18 24.83
N TRP A 511 8.05 25.30 25.63
CA TRP A 511 7.01 25.60 26.62
C TRP A 511 7.59 25.46 28.02
N GLN A 512 7.69 26.56 28.78
CA GLN A 512 8.39 26.63 30.07
C GLN A 512 7.58 26.06 31.26
N SER A 513 6.94 24.91 31.08
CA SER A 513 6.31 24.11 32.13
C SER A 513 6.27 22.64 31.73
N LEU A 514 6.15 21.74 32.70
CA LEU A 514 5.94 20.31 32.48
C LEU A 514 4.48 19.92 32.25
N THR A 515 3.53 20.82 32.54
CA THR A 515 2.11 20.63 32.23
C THR A 515 1.85 21.04 30.77
N PRO A 516 1.40 20.15 29.87
CA PRO A 516 1.11 20.50 28.48
C PRO A 516 -0.02 21.56 28.40
N PRO A 517 0.03 22.50 27.45
CA PRO A 517 -1.00 23.52 27.32
C PRO A 517 -2.35 22.93 26.87
N ASN A 518 -3.43 23.53 27.37
CA ASN A 518 -4.80 23.17 27.00
C ASN A 518 -5.73 24.39 27.14
N GLY A 519 -5.63 25.33 26.21
CA GLY A 519 -6.29 26.65 26.29
C GLY A 519 -5.62 27.59 27.30
N THR A 520 -4.36 27.33 27.66
CA THR A 520 -3.59 28.02 28.70
C THR A 520 -3.10 29.38 28.18
N LEU A 521 -3.22 30.45 28.97
CA LEU A 521 -2.59 31.73 28.62
C LEU A 521 -1.08 31.65 28.84
N ALA A 522 -0.30 32.23 27.92
CA ALA A 522 1.15 32.27 28.01
C ALA A 522 1.75 33.52 27.37
N ARG A 523 2.87 33.99 27.92
CA ARG A 523 3.64 35.12 27.39
C ARG A 523 4.81 34.62 26.54
N ILE A 524 5.05 35.25 25.40
CA ILE A 524 6.26 35.03 24.59
C ILE A 524 7.47 35.58 25.35
N THR A 525 8.42 34.72 25.71
CA THR A 525 9.67 35.13 26.37
C THR A 525 10.82 35.30 25.38
N ALA A 526 10.77 34.61 24.24
CA ALA A 526 11.75 34.74 23.16
C ALA A 526 11.17 34.25 21.82
N THR A 527 11.68 34.77 20.71
CA THR A 527 11.48 34.24 19.35
C THR A 527 12.78 33.61 18.84
N ARG A 528 12.75 32.86 17.73
CA ARG A 528 13.97 32.37 17.08
C ARG A 528 14.99 33.48 16.84
N ALA A 529 14.54 34.66 16.39
CA ALA A 529 15.41 35.78 16.08
C ALA A 529 16.08 36.36 17.34
N THR A 530 15.38 36.42 18.48
CA THR A 530 16.01 36.87 19.74
C THR A 530 16.94 35.81 20.32
N LEU A 531 16.59 34.52 20.23
CA LEU A 531 17.46 33.42 20.66
C LEU A 531 18.77 33.37 19.86
N LEU A 532 18.73 33.53 18.53
CA LEU A 532 19.95 33.55 17.73
C LEU A 532 20.83 34.77 18.07
N LYS A 533 20.25 35.96 18.26
CA LYS A 533 20.97 37.16 18.72
C LYS A 533 21.57 37.01 20.13
N GLU A 534 20.90 36.27 21.02
CA GLU A 534 21.42 35.91 22.34
C GLU A 534 22.64 34.96 22.21
N PHE A 535 22.55 33.95 21.35
CA PHE A 535 23.64 32.99 21.15
C PHE A 535 24.85 33.55 20.42
N THR A 536 24.68 34.62 19.62
CA THR A 536 25.77 35.32 18.92
C THR A 536 26.27 36.58 19.63
N ALA A 537 25.71 36.92 20.80
CA ALA A 537 26.13 38.07 21.58
C ALA A 537 27.63 37.99 21.93
N ASN A 538 28.38 39.03 21.56
CA ASN A 538 29.84 39.14 21.75
C ASN A 538 30.69 38.14 20.93
N LEU A 539 30.13 37.53 19.88
CA LEU A 539 30.91 36.77 18.90
C LEU A 539 31.45 37.71 17.80
N ASP A 540 32.74 38.03 17.87
CA ASP A 540 33.45 38.81 16.85
C ASP A 540 33.51 38.05 15.50
N LEU A 541 32.97 38.67 14.46
CA LEU A 541 32.93 38.18 13.08
C LEU A 541 34.20 38.48 12.27
N ARG A 542 35.22 39.13 12.85
CA ARG A 542 36.51 39.46 12.21
C ARG A 542 36.38 40.21 10.87
N GLY A 543 35.33 41.03 10.74
CA GLY A 543 35.02 41.81 9.53
C GLY A 543 34.12 41.12 8.50
N LEU A 544 33.66 39.89 8.75
CA LEU A 544 32.63 39.24 7.94
C LEU A 544 31.23 39.86 8.22
N PRO A 545 30.30 39.86 7.25
CA PRO A 545 28.94 40.33 7.46
C PRO A 545 28.14 39.37 8.37
N ASP A 546 27.17 39.91 9.09
CA ASP A 546 26.23 39.11 9.89
C ASP A 546 25.34 38.24 8.97
N PRO A 547 25.30 36.90 9.15
CA PRO A 547 24.44 36.00 8.36
C PRO A 547 22.98 35.96 8.86
N LEU A 548 22.67 36.39 10.09
CA LEU A 548 21.32 36.30 10.66
C LEU A 548 20.25 37.11 9.90
N PRO A 549 20.53 38.30 9.33
CA PRO A 549 19.58 39.02 8.47
C PRO A 549 19.16 38.23 7.22
N ARG A 550 20.03 37.35 6.69
CA ARG A 550 19.77 36.54 5.48
C ARG A 550 19.04 35.23 5.76
N LEU A 551 19.02 34.79 7.01
CA LEU A 551 18.38 33.53 7.42
C LEU A 551 16.90 33.39 6.98
N PRO A 552 16.03 34.42 7.02
CA PRO A 552 14.67 34.31 6.51
C PRO A 552 14.61 34.03 5.01
N GLU A 553 15.46 34.70 4.22
CA GLU A 553 15.54 34.54 2.77
C GLU A 553 15.98 33.11 2.43
N TRP A 554 17.08 32.63 3.02
CA TRP A 554 17.57 31.26 2.85
C TRP A 554 16.50 30.22 3.21
N LEU A 555 15.76 30.41 4.30
CA LEU A 555 14.69 29.48 4.68
C LEU A 555 13.54 29.41 3.64
N THR A 556 13.28 30.50 2.92
CA THR A 556 12.31 30.54 1.82
C THR A 556 12.88 30.07 0.47
N GLU A 557 14.20 29.96 0.32
CA GLU A 557 14.86 29.53 -0.92
C GLU A 557 14.38 28.11 -1.31
N THR A 558 14.00 27.97 -2.58
CA THR A 558 13.49 26.72 -3.14
C THR A 558 14.60 26.04 -3.94
N VAL A 559 15.03 24.89 -3.44
CA VAL A 559 16.15 24.10 -3.99
C VAL A 559 15.59 22.97 -4.84
N VAL A 560 16.10 22.83 -6.07
CA VAL A 560 15.90 21.68 -6.95
C VAL A 560 17.02 20.68 -6.65
N GLY A 561 16.80 19.88 -5.61
CA GLY A 561 17.81 19.02 -5.02
C GLY A 561 17.51 17.53 -5.18
N THR A 562 18.00 16.73 -4.22
CA THR A 562 17.69 15.30 -4.15
C THR A 562 17.10 14.88 -2.79
N GLN A 563 16.45 13.73 -2.78
CA GLN A 563 15.98 13.06 -1.57
C GLN A 563 16.44 11.60 -1.58
N SER A 564 16.88 11.12 -0.42
CA SER A 564 17.26 9.73 -0.15
C SER A 564 16.96 9.39 1.31
N THR A 565 17.20 8.16 1.75
CA THR A 565 17.25 7.87 3.19
C THR A 565 18.46 8.57 3.82
N ILE A 566 18.22 9.30 4.91
CA ILE A 566 19.21 10.04 5.70
C ILE A 566 19.12 9.64 7.18
N HIS A 567 20.22 9.78 7.92
CA HIS A 567 20.27 9.60 9.36
C HIS A 567 19.39 10.62 10.09
N GLY A 568 19.40 11.88 9.64
CA GLY A 568 18.55 12.97 10.13
C GLY A 568 19.05 13.68 11.39
N ASP A 569 20.04 13.09 12.06
CA ASP A 569 20.85 13.64 13.16
C ASP A 569 22.25 12.98 13.13
N LEU A 570 22.94 13.05 11.98
CA LEU A 570 24.31 12.53 11.91
C LEU A 570 25.24 13.47 12.69
N ASN A 571 25.92 12.94 13.70
CA ASN A 571 26.83 13.68 14.57
C ASN A 571 27.95 12.74 15.07
N LEU A 572 28.95 13.31 15.76
CA LEU A 572 30.17 12.59 16.14
C LEU A 572 29.99 11.49 17.21
N GLU A 573 28.84 11.41 17.88
CA GLU A 573 28.51 10.34 18.83
C GLU A 573 27.58 9.26 18.23
N ASN A 574 26.83 9.62 17.19
CA ASN A 574 25.95 8.70 16.45
C ASN A 574 26.69 7.84 15.40
N VAL A 575 28.00 8.06 15.24
CA VAL A 575 28.92 7.19 14.48
C VAL A 575 29.87 6.49 15.45
N LEU A 576 29.89 5.16 15.45
CA LEU A 576 30.86 4.34 16.17
C LEU A 576 31.96 3.86 15.23
N VAL A 577 33.21 3.89 15.71
CA VAL A 577 34.40 3.40 15.01
C VAL A 577 34.93 2.16 15.72
N GLY A 578 35.29 1.14 14.96
CA GLY A 578 35.79 -0.13 15.47
C GLY A 578 37.08 -0.62 14.80
N PRO A 579 37.52 -1.82 15.17
CA PRO A 579 38.80 -2.37 14.73
C PRO A 579 38.84 -2.56 13.21
N GLY A 580 39.98 -2.26 12.58
CA GLY A 580 40.14 -2.39 11.13
C GLY A 580 39.40 -1.32 10.29
N GLY A 581 38.87 -0.25 10.90
CA GLY A 581 38.16 0.82 10.18
C GLY A 581 36.69 0.51 9.88
N PHE A 582 36.10 -0.51 10.51
CA PHE A 582 34.66 -0.68 10.46
C PHE A 582 33.97 0.47 11.21
N VAL A 583 32.89 0.98 10.62
CA VAL A 583 32.10 2.09 11.15
C VAL A 583 30.61 1.75 11.14
N TRP A 584 29.89 2.21 12.15
CA TRP A 584 28.47 1.90 12.34
C TRP A 584 27.67 3.13 12.75
N LEU A 585 26.43 3.20 12.29
CA LEU A 585 25.45 4.21 12.68
C LEU A 585 24.59 3.72 13.86
N ILE A 586 24.25 4.62 14.77
CA ILE A 586 23.32 4.42 15.90
C ILE A 586 22.48 5.69 16.12
N ASP A 587 21.39 5.60 16.89
CA ASP A 587 20.40 6.67 17.10
C ASP A 587 19.54 7.00 15.86
N PHE A 588 18.78 6.00 15.41
CA PHE A 588 17.89 6.13 14.24
C PHE A 588 16.60 6.93 14.53
N ALA A 589 16.51 7.64 15.65
CA ALA A 589 15.33 8.39 16.07
C ALA A 589 14.90 9.51 15.10
N GLN A 590 15.82 9.99 14.25
CA GLN A 590 15.56 11.01 13.22
C GLN A 590 15.62 10.47 11.77
N THR A 591 15.92 9.18 11.58
CA THR A 591 16.15 8.58 10.26
C THR A 591 14.89 8.54 9.42
N ARG A 592 15.00 9.02 8.17
CA ARG A 592 13.86 9.31 7.29
C ARG A 592 14.30 9.47 5.84
N ASP A 593 13.34 9.60 4.94
CA ASP A 593 13.57 10.26 3.65
C ASP A 593 13.82 11.77 3.88
N GLY A 594 14.89 12.30 3.28
CA GLY A 594 15.28 13.71 3.40
C GLY A 594 16.43 14.09 2.45
N HIS A 595 16.87 15.34 2.52
CA HIS A 595 17.97 15.86 1.70
C HIS A 595 19.33 15.35 2.21
N PRO A 596 20.12 14.60 1.40
CA PRO A 596 21.33 13.92 1.87
C PRO A 596 22.42 14.85 2.43
N LEU A 597 22.49 16.09 1.96
CA LEU A 597 23.48 17.06 2.45
C LEU A 597 23.25 17.50 3.90
N LEU A 598 22.05 17.27 4.47
CA LEU A 598 21.74 17.60 5.86
C LEU A 598 22.67 16.85 6.83
N ASP A 599 22.90 15.56 6.58
CA ASP A 599 23.74 14.72 7.43
C ASP A 599 25.20 15.19 7.43
N PHE A 600 25.76 15.45 6.24
CA PHE A 600 27.16 15.88 6.10
C PHE A 600 27.38 17.31 6.61
N ALA A 601 26.45 18.23 6.34
CA ALA A 601 26.51 19.60 6.88
C ALA A 601 26.43 19.63 8.42
N HIS A 602 25.61 18.77 9.03
CA HIS A 602 25.51 18.66 10.49
C HIS A 602 26.77 18.00 11.10
N LEU A 603 27.31 16.96 10.44
CA LEU A 603 28.58 16.35 10.85
C LEU A 603 29.77 17.31 10.70
N GLU A 604 29.80 18.15 9.67
CA GLU A 604 30.84 19.17 9.49
C GLU A 604 30.77 20.24 10.59
N ALA A 605 29.57 20.72 10.92
CA ALA A 605 29.37 21.64 12.05
C ALA A 605 29.85 21.02 13.38
N GLU A 606 29.57 19.73 13.63
CA GLU A 606 30.09 19.01 14.79
C GLU A 606 31.62 18.86 14.78
N ILE A 607 32.25 18.61 13.61
CA ILE A 607 33.72 18.60 13.47
C ILE A 607 34.32 19.99 13.76
N ILE A 608 33.74 21.07 13.22
CA ILE A 608 34.16 22.45 13.48
C ILE A 608 34.09 22.74 15.00
N ALA A 609 32.97 22.38 15.63
CA ALA A 609 32.71 22.68 17.04
C ALA A 609 33.52 21.84 18.04
N HIS A 610 33.80 20.57 17.74
CA HIS A 610 34.34 19.61 18.72
C HIS A 610 35.71 19.02 18.39
N ILE A 611 36.19 19.17 17.16
CA ILE A 611 37.52 18.73 16.70
C ILE A 611 38.39 19.95 16.36
N LEU A 612 37.89 20.93 15.59
CA LEU A 612 38.71 22.06 15.10
C LEU A 612 38.79 23.23 16.10
N ALA A 613 37.70 23.60 16.76
CA ALA A 613 37.72 24.71 17.73
C ALA A 613 38.75 24.55 18.87
N PRO A 614 39.01 23.35 19.43
CA PRO A 614 40.11 23.14 20.38
C PRO A 614 41.53 23.27 19.81
N GLN A 615 41.70 23.26 18.47
CA GLN A 615 43.00 23.22 17.79
C GLN A 615 43.39 24.53 17.10
N PHE A 616 42.43 25.37 16.70
CA PHE A 616 42.66 26.57 15.89
C PHE A 616 42.09 27.84 16.55
N SER A 617 42.84 28.95 16.47
CA SER A 617 42.31 30.29 16.72
C SER A 617 41.31 30.70 15.63
N ALA A 618 40.54 31.77 15.85
CA ALA A 618 39.59 32.27 14.86
C ALA A 618 40.28 32.72 13.55
N GLU A 619 41.47 33.27 13.66
CA GLU A 619 42.31 33.75 12.55
C GLU A 619 42.89 32.57 11.77
N GLN A 620 43.46 31.60 12.50
CA GLN A 620 44.00 30.37 11.90
C GLN A 620 42.89 29.57 11.20
N TYR A 621 41.72 29.46 11.83
CA TYR A 621 40.56 28.80 11.23
C TYR A 621 40.10 29.52 9.95
N LEU A 622 40.00 30.86 9.96
CA LEU A 622 39.62 31.62 8.76
C LEU A 622 40.64 31.47 7.61
N ALA A 623 41.93 31.30 7.90
CA ALA A 623 42.94 31.08 6.86
C ALA A 623 42.75 29.75 6.09
N LEU A 624 42.18 28.71 6.73
CA LEU A 624 41.79 27.44 6.07
C LEU A 624 40.69 27.66 5.00
N TRP A 625 39.96 28.78 5.06
CA TRP A 625 38.91 29.18 4.10
C TRP A 625 39.37 30.25 3.10
N GLN A 626 40.69 30.45 2.94
CA GLN A 626 41.30 31.42 2.02
C GLN A 626 42.22 30.79 0.96
N THR A 627 42.69 29.57 1.17
CA THR A 627 43.65 28.90 0.30
C THR A 627 42.99 27.77 -0.48
N GLU A 628 43.11 27.79 -1.82
CA GLU A 628 42.54 26.76 -2.72
C GLU A 628 43.11 25.36 -2.43
N THR A 629 44.28 25.28 -1.81
CA THR A 629 45.01 24.06 -1.46
C THR A 629 45.01 23.73 0.04
N GLY A 630 44.35 24.54 0.89
CA GLY A 630 44.55 24.53 2.35
C GLY A 630 43.32 24.27 3.21
N GLN A 631 42.27 23.65 2.66
CA GLN A 631 41.18 23.11 3.50
C GLN A 631 41.73 22.02 4.45
N HIS A 632 41.25 22.01 5.69
CA HIS A 632 41.58 20.95 6.65
C HIS A 632 41.14 19.57 6.11
N PRO A 633 41.95 18.49 6.21
CA PRO A 633 41.65 17.22 5.54
C PRO A 633 40.27 16.62 5.84
N LEU A 634 39.78 16.75 7.08
CA LEU A 634 38.42 16.30 7.45
C LEU A 634 37.30 17.10 6.76
N LEU A 635 37.50 18.41 6.52
CA LEU A 635 36.53 19.25 5.80
C LEU A 635 36.56 18.91 4.31
N ALA A 636 37.75 18.81 3.72
CA ALA A 636 37.92 18.38 2.33
C ALA A 636 37.28 17.01 2.05
N ALA A 637 37.43 16.04 2.98
CA ALA A 637 36.77 14.75 2.90
C ALA A 637 35.23 14.86 2.88
N LEU A 638 34.64 15.69 3.75
CA LEU A 638 33.20 15.94 3.74
C LEU A 638 32.74 16.69 2.49
N HIS A 639 33.53 17.63 1.96
CA HIS A 639 33.18 18.36 0.73
C HIS A 639 33.22 17.43 -0.49
N ILE A 640 34.16 16.49 -0.55
CA ILE A 640 34.21 15.41 -1.56
C ILE A 640 32.97 14.49 -1.46
N ILE A 641 32.59 14.11 -0.24
CA ILE A 641 31.41 13.26 0.02
C ILE A 641 30.10 13.98 -0.35
N ALA A 642 29.95 15.24 0.08
CA ALA A 642 28.84 16.11 -0.28
C ALA A 642 28.73 16.31 -1.80
N THR A 643 29.86 16.45 -2.50
CA THR A 643 29.88 16.60 -3.97
C THR A 643 29.29 15.39 -4.69
N ARG A 644 29.43 14.18 -4.15
CA ARG A 644 28.76 12.97 -4.67
C ARG A 644 27.25 12.94 -4.39
N CYS A 645 26.77 13.79 -3.48
CA CYS A 645 25.36 13.87 -3.05
C CYS A 645 24.62 15.10 -3.60
N LEU A 646 25.32 16.12 -4.10
CA LEU A 646 24.76 17.28 -4.82
C LEU A 646 23.86 16.87 -5.99
N ALA A 647 22.75 17.59 -6.21
CA ALA A 647 21.93 17.45 -7.41
C ALA A 647 22.68 17.95 -8.66
N ASN A 648 23.50 19.00 -8.52
CA ASN A 648 24.45 19.45 -9.52
C ASN A 648 25.85 19.57 -8.90
N SER A 649 26.72 18.60 -9.19
CA SER A 649 28.09 18.55 -8.66
C SER A 649 28.99 19.72 -9.08
N THR A 650 28.58 20.56 -10.03
CA THR A 650 29.32 21.77 -10.44
C THR A 650 28.95 23.02 -9.63
N GLN A 651 27.91 22.96 -8.78
CA GLN A 651 27.38 24.12 -8.05
C GLN A 651 27.31 23.86 -6.54
N PRO A 652 28.31 24.31 -5.75
CA PRO A 652 28.37 24.03 -4.31
C PRO A 652 27.30 24.76 -3.47
N ARG A 653 26.50 25.67 -4.07
CA ARG A 653 25.48 26.47 -3.36
C ARG A 653 24.54 25.62 -2.50
N GLU A 654 24.12 24.46 -3.01
CA GLU A 654 23.23 23.53 -2.30
C GLU A 654 23.85 23.02 -0.98
N TYR A 655 25.18 22.84 -0.95
CA TYR A 655 25.93 22.49 0.26
C TYR A 655 26.30 23.70 1.13
N ASP A 656 26.69 24.83 0.51
CA ASP A 656 26.99 26.08 1.22
C ASP A 656 25.78 26.53 2.07
N LEU A 657 24.55 26.42 1.52
CA LEU A 657 23.29 26.67 2.23
C LEU A 657 23.06 25.67 3.37
N ALA A 658 23.28 24.37 3.11
CA ALA A 658 23.12 23.31 4.10
C ALA A 658 24.03 23.54 5.31
N LEU A 659 25.31 23.85 5.07
CA LEU A 659 26.34 24.07 6.07
C LEU A 659 26.12 25.37 6.85
N ALA A 660 25.72 26.46 6.19
CA ALA A 660 25.35 27.70 6.87
C ALA A 660 24.18 27.48 7.86
N LEU A 661 23.14 26.76 7.44
CA LEU A 661 21.97 26.44 8.29
C LEU A 661 22.32 25.47 9.43
N ALA A 662 23.20 24.49 9.18
CA ALA A 662 23.70 23.59 10.23
C ALA A 662 24.53 24.34 11.28
N CYS A 663 25.46 25.20 10.85
CA CYS A 663 26.28 26.02 11.74
C CYS A 663 25.45 26.99 12.60
N LEU A 664 24.48 27.70 12.01
CA LEU A 664 23.54 28.56 12.77
C LEU A 664 22.63 27.75 13.70
N GLY A 665 22.26 26.53 13.30
CA GLY A 665 21.50 25.61 14.15
C GLY A 665 22.28 25.13 15.38
N ALA A 666 23.57 24.84 15.23
CA ALA A 666 24.43 24.35 16.31
C ALA A 666 24.63 25.36 17.45
N LEU A 667 24.57 26.68 17.18
CA LEU A 667 24.70 27.75 18.18
C LEU A 667 23.74 27.62 19.39
N LYS A 668 22.61 26.91 19.22
CA LYS A 668 21.61 26.67 20.27
C LYS A 668 22.08 25.74 21.40
N TYR A 669 23.17 24.99 21.19
CA TYR A 669 23.57 23.91 22.10
C TYR A 669 24.37 24.44 23.31
N PRO A 670 24.00 24.09 24.56
CA PRO A 670 24.60 24.67 25.77
C PRO A 670 25.99 24.08 26.11
N ASN A 671 26.34 22.95 25.51
CA ASN A 671 27.65 22.28 25.60
C ASN A 671 28.72 22.88 24.68
N LEU A 672 28.40 23.94 23.92
CA LEU A 672 29.35 24.68 23.10
C LEU A 672 29.79 25.96 23.81
N ASP A 673 31.10 26.09 24.04
CA ASP A 673 31.71 27.33 24.54
C ASP A 673 31.67 28.46 23.49
N ALA A 674 32.07 29.66 23.93
CA ALA A 674 32.03 30.87 23.10
C ALA A 674 32.98 30.83 21.89
N HIS A 675 34.07 30.04 21.92
CA HIS A 675 35.01 29.90 20.82
C HIS A 675 34.50 28.91 19.76
N ALA A 676 33.99 27.74 20.19
CA ALA A 676 33.30 26.81 19.30
C ALA A 676 32.11 27.47 18.59
N ARG A 677 31.30 28.25 19.33
CA ARG A 677 30.22 29.08 18.74
C ARG A 677 30.76 30.13 17.77
N ARG A 678 31.89 30.77 18.07
CA ARG A 678 32.52 31.76 17.17
C ARG A 678 32.94 31.12 15.84
N LEU A 679 33.58 29.95 15.85
CA LEU A 679 33.99 29.30 14.59
C LEU A 679 32.78 28.89 13.73
N LEU A 680 31.73 28.34 14.33
CA LEU A 680 30.47 28.05 13.65
C LEU A 680 29.86 29.32 13.02
N TYR A 681 29.83 30.42 13.77
CA TYR A 681 29.26 31.69 13.31
C TYR A 681 30.10 32.33 12.18
N LEU A 682 31.43 32.26 12.28
CA LEU A 682 32.35 32.65 11.21
C LEU A 682 32.16 31.80 9.95
N THR A 683 31.90 30.49 10.08
CA THR A 683 31.61 29.60 8.95
C THR A 683 30.32 30.05 8.24
N ALA A 684 29.24 30.26 8.98
CA ALA A 684 27.98 30.76 8.43
C ALA A 684 28.11 32.16 7.78
N ALA A 685 28.88 33.05 8.38
CA ALA A 685 29.17 34.39 7.83
C ALA A 685 30.01 34.32 6.54
N ARG A 686 31.01 33.44 6.49
CA ARG A 686 31.91 33.25 5.33
C ARG A 686 31.15 32.63 4.14
N LEU A 687 30.32 31.63 4.38
CA LEU A 687 29.41 31.07 3.38
C LEU A 687 28.38 32.14 2.95
N GLY A 688 27.88 32.94 3.90
CA GLY A 688 27.00 34.09 3.65
C GLY A 688 27.59 35.25 2.85
N GLN A 689 28.86 35.19 2.43
CA GLN A 689 29.46 36.07 1.41
C GLN A 689 29.36 35.50 -0.03
N ARG A 690 29.17 34.18 -0.17
CA ARG A 690 29.08 33.46 -1.46
C ARG A 690 27.64 33.16 -1.89
N LEU A 691 26.72 33.11 -0.92
CA LEU A 691 25.30 32.85 -1.09
C LEU A 691 24.50 34.07 -1.54
#